data_AF-A0AB39VD11-F1
#
_entry.id   AF-A0AB39VD11-F1
#
_cell.length_a   1.000
_cell.length_b   1.000
_cell.length_c   1.000
_cell.angle_alpha   90.00
_cell.angle_beta   90.00
_cell.angle_gamma   90.00
#
_symmetry.space_group_name_H-M   'P 1'
#
loop_
_entity.id
_entity.type
_entity.pdbx_description
1 polymer ?
#
loop_
_entity_poly.entity_id
_entity_poly.type
_entity_poly.pdbx_seq_one_letter_code
_entity_poly.pdbx_strand_id
1 'polypeptide(L)'
;MKSKFFKVILGVFVLANLGMAEYVKRNNEIYYKYSKEDDIGIKVKNVNLNTFKILNDRYAKDDKSVYFSGNKSFEDVDSKTFEVLPNYYSKDKNNVYRPINEWIHKINGANPKTIKALGYFYSKDDKNVFYGSDKILNVDVNSFVVLEGDHSYAKDKNSVYYSGEKIEGANPKTFKIISDGMYSKDDKNVYATVDIIKGADPQTFRRISETNYAKDKNNLYYYFGDVKNLGKINEKDFKVLDSDLIKNGNEIYYLGEKANIKNPEKFEPIKASDDKRILYGKDDENVYAVTSDEKHGYFKVIKNADKDTFEVMEKDTRYSKDKNNVYYAGYNVVQLQDADKNSFTIVEDEDFSYDKKNVYYAGRKLNDISPNGFKVTRLVNRRNIPLNFLNDNKNIYKLIDIFDEETGELKSVKTALVKRPKVDSKTFEIFSYSENYFRDKNNVYYENELYKMGLKKIEGADRNSFEVLNDEFSKDKNNVYYYGNKMKGISPVGLEFVDSNFKNGEDIISFFKTKDKVYALKTRIGKEAYEIVPLNFDVISFKDSNADYPYGSKFEGYFQDKNGVYYFDMSKLDKLTPNNIFSKVEGADTSSFVQLMFGYAKDKNKVYRGNQEIKGADPESFKIIETSGKVIVKDKNRAYREIKEEF
;
A
#
# COMPACT_ATOMS: atom_id res chain seq x y z
N MET A 1 -50.27 28.42 -16.40
CA MET A 1 -51.23 27.56 -17.12
C MET A 1 -50.64 26.16 -17.16
N LYS A 2 -51.36 25.17 -16.63
CA LYS A 2 -50.92 23.79 -16.39
C LYS A 2 -50.63 23.07 -17.72
N SER A 3 -49.52 22.35 -17.82
CA SER A 3 -49.38 21.22 -18.75
C SER A 3 -48.75 20.04 -18.00
N LYS A 4 -49.49 18.94 -17.98
CA LYS A 4 -49.22 17.71 -17.24
C LYS A 4 -48.13 16.91 -17.96
N PHE A 5 -47.04 16.55 -17.27
CA PHE A 5 -46.14 15.50 -17.73
C PHE A 5 -46.55 14.15 -17.14
N PHE A 6 -46.80 13.20 -18.04
CA PHE A 6 -47.19 11.82 -17.75
C PHE A 6 -46.03 11.02 -17.16
N LYS A 7 -46.34 10.18 -16.17
CA LYS A 7 -45.50 9.06 -15.73
C LYS A 7 -45.54 7.96 -16.79
N VAL A 8 -44.37 7.60 -17.34
CA VAL A 8 -44.07 6.25 -17.82
C VAL A 8 -42.64 5.95 -17.35
N ILE A 9 -42.50 5.15 -16.29
CA ILE A 9 -41.23 4.57 -15.87
C ILE A 9 -41.26 3.11 -16.32
N LEU A 10 -40.51 2.79 -17.37
CA LEU A 10 -39.99 1.44 -17.59
C LEU A 10 -38.61 1.56 -18.26
N GLY A 11 -37.65 0.87 -17.65
CA GLY A 11 -36.20 1.06 -17.77
C GLY A 11 -35.60 1.15 -19.16
N VAL A 12 -34.63 2.05 -19.29
CA VAL A 12 -33.24 1.73 -19.64
C VAL A 12 -32.35 2.77 -18.93
N PHE A 13 -31.64 2.37 -17.87
CA PHE A 13 -30.50 3.18 -17.38
C PHE A 13 -29.29 2.77 -18.20
N VAL A 14 -28.96 3.56 -19.24
CA VAL A 14 -27.59 3.59 -19.76
C VAL A 14 -26.85 4.59 -18.89
N LEU A 15 -26.19 4.10 -17.83
CA LEU A 15 -25.20 4.87 -17.10
C LEU A 15 -23.91 4.87 -17.93
N ALA A 16 -23.60 6.00 -18.55
CA ALA A 16 -22.26 6.31 -18.98
C ALA A 16 -21.38 6.45 -17.72
N ASN A 17 -20.74 5.35 -17.30
CA ASN A 17 -19.86 5.32 -16.12
C ASN A 17 -18.49 5.91 -16.47
N LEU A 18 -18.19 7.06 -15.87
CA LEU A 18 -16.85 7.63 -15.72
C LEU A 18 -16.09 6.81 -14.65
N GLY A 19 -15.14 5.97 -15.07
CA GLY A 19 -13.96 5.53 -14.28
C GLY A 19 -14.11 5.06 -12.83
N MET A 20 -15.16 4.34 -12.42
CA MET A 20 -15.29 3.84 -11.04
C MET A 20 -15.05 2.33 -10.90
N ALA A 21 -14.51 1.93 -9.74
CA ALA A 21 -14.42 0.55 -9.29
C ALA A 21 -15.80 -0.15 -9.34
N GLU A 22 -15.85 -1.42 -9.74
CA GLU A 22 -17.14 -2.10 -9.96
C GLU A 22 -17.09 -3.62 -9.80
N TYR A 23 -18.26 -4.19 -9.50
CA TYR A 23 -18.49 -5.64 -9.55
C TYR A 23 -18.83 -6.05 -10.99
N VAL A 24 -18.10 -7.03 -11.52
CA VAL A 24 -18.26 -7.54 -12.88
C VAL A 24 -18.61 -9.03 -12.85
N LYS A 25 -19.64 -9.43 -13.60
CA LYS A 25 -20.00 -10.83 -13.80
C LYS A 25 -19.36 -11.38 -15.07
N ARG A 26 -18.57 -12.45 -14.97
CA ARG A 26 -17.89 -13.12 -16.11
C ARG A 26 -17.91 -14.63 -15.88
N ASN A 27 -18.21 -15.42 -16.91
CA ASN A 27 -18.15 -16.89 -16.85
C ASN A 27 -18.85 -17.53 -15.64
N ASN A 28 -20.02 -17.00 -15.27
CA ASN A 28 -20.77 -17.43 -14.08
C ASN A 28 -20.02 -17.25 -12.75
N GLU A 29 -19.17 -16.22 -12.66
CA GLU A 29 -18.44 -15.82 -11.46
C GLU A 29 -18.53 -14.30 -11.30
N ILE A 30 -18.23 -13.80 -10.10
CA ILE A 30 -18.20 -12.37 -9.77
C ILE A 30 -16.77 -11.95 -9.47
N TYR A 31 -16.38 -10.81 -10.01
CA TYR A 31 -15.10 -10.17 -9.80
C TYR A 31 -15.32 -8.74 -9.31
N TYR A 32 -14.40 -8.23 -8.50
CA TYR A 32 -14.33 -6.83 -8.12
C TYR A 32 -13.11 -6.17 -8.76
N LYS A 33 -13.29 -5.01 -9.37
CA LYS A 33 -12.21 -4.23 -9.99
C LYS A 33 -12.02 -2.93 -9.24
N TYR A 34 -10.78 -2.60 -8.86
CA TYR A 34 -10.49 -1.32 -8.20
C TYR A 34 -10.32 -0.19 -9.21
N SER A 35 -9.98 -0.53 -10.46
CA SER A 35 -9.89 0.41 -11.58
C SER A 35 -10.31 -0.24 -12.92
N LYS A 36 -10.51 0.57 -13.97
CA LYS A 36 -10.76 0.06 -15.34
C LYS A 36 -9.56 -0.70 -15.91
N GLU A 37 -8.35 -0.33 -15.48
CA GLU A 37 -7.06 -0.90 -15.91
C GLU A 37 -6.78 -2.27 -15.28
N ASP A 38 -7.50 -2.61 -14.20
CA ASP A 38 -7.47 -3.95 -13.61
C ASP A 38 -8.20 -4.95 -14.53
N ASP A 39 -7.51 -5.49 -15.52
CA ASP A 39 -8.10 -6.44 -16.47
C ASP A 39 -8.57 -7.74 -15.79
N ILE A 40 -7.86 -8.14 -14.73
CA ILE A 40 -8.02 -9.41 -14.02
C ILE A 40 -9.16 -9.32 -12.98
N GLY A 41 -9.18 -8.29 -12.13
CA GLY A 41 -10.10 -8.16 -10.99
C GLY A 41 -9.91 -9.24 -9.91
N ILE A 42 -10.33 -8.99 -8.68
CA ILE A 42 -10.30 -9.99 -7.61
C ILE A 42 -11.59 -10.80 -7.64
N LYS A 43 -11.49 -12.14 -7.74
CA LYS A 43 -12.65 -13.02 -7.69
C LYS A 43 -13.32 -12.94 -6.31
N VAL A 44 -14.60 -12.59 -6.29
CA VAL A 44 -15.43 -12.56 -5.08
C VAL A 44 -15.82 -14.01 -4.76
N LYS A 45 -15.30 -14.54 -3.66
CA LYS A 45 -15.51 -15.93 -3.25
C LYS A 45 -16.85 -16.12 -2.53
N ASN A 46 -17.36 -17.36 -2.54
CA ASN A 46 -18.53 -17.81 -1.79
C ASN A 46 -19.85 -17.07 -2.06
N VAL A 47 -19.98 -16.49 -3.27
CA VAL A 47 -21.18 -15.77 -3.71
C VAL A 47 -22.30 -16.72 -4.09
N ASN A 48 -23.51 -16.50 -3.53
CA ASN A 48 -24.71 -17.09 -4.10
C ASN A 48 -25.16 -16.31 -5.34
N LEU A 49 -24.76 -16.80 -6.51
CA LEU A 49 -25.02 -16.14 -7.80
C LEU A 49 -26.51 -15.94 -8.13
N ASN A 50 -27.40 -16.74 -7.55
CA ASN A 50 -28.84 -16.64 -7.80
C ASN A 50 -29.49 -15.46 -7.06
N THR A 51 -28.91 -15.05 -5.94
CA THR A 51 -29.45 -14.00 -5.06
C THR A 51 -28.55 -12.77 -5.01
N PHE A 52 -27.39 -12.81 -5.67
CA PHE A 52 -26.43 -11.72 -5.73
C PHE A 52 -26.99 -10.45 -6.36
N LYS A 53 -26.77 -9.31 -5.69
CA LYS A 53 -27.22 -7.98 -6.08
C LYS A 53 -26.14 -6.96 -5.75
N ILE A 54 -25.80 -6.15 -6.75
CA ILE A 54 -24.92 -4.98 -6.57
C ILE A 54 -25.77 -3.87 -5.96
N LEU A 55 -25.31 -3.27 -4.86
CA LEU A 55 -25.97 -2.17 -4.17
C LEU A 55 -25.40 -0.82 -4.62
N ASN A 56 -24.08 -0.74 -4.79
CA ASN A 56 -23.36 0.37 -5.42
C ASN A 56 -21.95 -0.09 -5.90
N ASP A 57 -21.08 0.87 -6.20
CA ASP A 57 -19.68 0.70 -6.61
C ASP A 57 -18.80 -0.07 -5.60
N ARG A 58 -19.15 -0.05 -4.31
CA ARG A 58 -18.41 -0.75 -3.24
C ARG A 58 -19.17 -1.92 -2.64
N TYR A 59 -20.49 -1.83 -2.54
CA TYR A 59 -21.33 -2.80 -1.86
C TYR A 59 -22.05 -3.74 -2.82
N ALA A 60 -22.05 -5.03 -2.48
CA ALA A 60 -22.96 -6.02 -3.04
C ALA A 60 -23.50 -6.93 -1.91
N LYS A 61 -24.55 -7.70 -2.19
CA LYS A 61 -25.07 -8.68 -1.24
C LYS A 61 -25.70 -9.87 -1.94
N ASP A 62 -25.76 -11.00 -1.25
CA ASP A 62 -26.63 -12.12 -1.60
C ASP A 62 -27.61 -12.41 -0.45
N ASP A 63 -28.36 -13.50 -0.49
CA ASP A 63 -29.37 -13.81 0.55
C ASP A 63 -28.79 -14.07 1.94
N LYS A 64 -27.47 -14.31 2.04
CA LYS A 64 -26.77 -14.69 3.27
C LYS A 64 -25.68 -13.70 3.67
N SER A 65 -25.11 -12.96 2.73
CA SER A 65 -23.85 -12.24 2.90
C SER A 65 -23.89 -10.84 2.30
N VAL A 66 -23.07 -9.95 2.83
CA VAL A 66 -22.77 -8.63 2.26
C VAL A 66 -21.30 -8.59 1.88
N TYR A 67 -20.98 -7.88 0.80
CA TYR A 67 -19.65 -7.72 0.26
C TYR A 67 -19.31 -6.24 0.15
N PHE A 68 -18.10 -5.85 0.56
CA PHE A 68 -17.56 -4.50 0.39
C PHE A 68 -16.22 -4.60 -0.34
N SER A 69 -16.09 -3.90 -1.47
CA SER A 69 -14.92 -3.93 -2.36
C SER A 69 -14.44 -5.36 -2.71
N GLY A 70 -15.38 -6.28 -2.94
CA GLY A 70 -15.09 -7.68 -3.24
C GLY A 70 -14.84 -8.57 -2.03
N ASN A 71 -14.72 -8.00 -0.82
CA ASN A 71 -14.52 -8.73 0.42
C ASN A 71 -15.86 -9.06 1.08
N LYS A 72 -16.08 -10.30 1.48
CA LYS A 72 -17.25 -10.70 2.26
C LYS A 72 -17.16 -10.14 3.68
N SER A 73 -18.23 -9.53 4.18
CA SER A 73 -18.32 -9.08 5.57
C SER A 73 -18.11 -10.21 6.56
N PHE A 74 -17.35 -9.94 7.62
CA PHE A 74 -17.19 -10.84 8.78
C PHE A 74 -18.21 -10.61 9.88
N GLU A 75 -18.85 -9.44 9.89
CA GLU A 75 -19.92 -9.12 10.80
C GLU A 75 -21.13 -10.03 10.53
N ASP A 76 -21.87 -10.39 11.58
CA ASP A 76 -23.14 -11.11 11.50
C ASP A 76 -24.23 -10.16 10.96
N VAL A 77 -24.17 -9.90 9.65
CA VAL A 77 -25.01 -8.92 8.95
C VAL A 77 -26.34 -9.55 8.56
N ASP A 78 -27.43 -8.89 8.92
CA ASP A 78 -28.74 -9.25 8.38
C ASP A 78 -28.87 -8.72 6.92
N SER A 79 -28.41 -9.55 5.96
CA SER A 79 -28.42 -9.19 4.54
C SER A 79 -29.80 -8.81 4.00
N LYS A 80 -30.88 -9.38 4.57
CA LYS A 80 -32.25 -9.11 4.14
C LYS A 80 -32.65 -7.67 4.43
N THR A 81 -32.27 -7.16 5.59
CA THR A 81 -32.55 -5.78 6.03
C THR A 81 -31.42 -4.80 5.76
N PHE A 82 -30.31 -5.26 5.16
CA PHE A 82 -29.15 -4.43 4.89
C PHE A 82 -29.43 -3.30 3.91
N GLU A 83 -29.04 -2.10 4.32
CA GLU A 83 -29.21 -0.82 3.65
C GLU A 83 -27.89 -0.05 3.63
N VAL A 84 -27.54 0.50 2.46
CA VAL A 84 -26.39 1.39 2.31
C VAL A 84 -26.86 2.83 2.54
N LEU A 85 -26.14 3.54 3.40
CA LEU A 85 -26.35 4.94 3.76
C LEU A 85 -25.34 5.83 3.01
N PRO A 86 -25.53 7.17 3.00
CA PRO A 86 -24.55 8.09 2.44
C PRO A 86 -23.14 7.92 3.03
N ASN A 87 -22.13 8.30 2.26
CA ASN A 87 -20.72 8.21 2.64
C ASN A 87 -20.26 6.80 3.04
N TYR A 88 -20.82 5.78 2.37
CA TYR A 88 -20.50 4.36 2.56
C TYR A 88 -20.80 3.78 3.95
N TYR A 89 -21.45 4.53 4.84
CA TYR A 89 -22.07 3.93 6.02
C TYR A 89 -23.11 2.90 5.58
N SER A 90 -23.41 1.95 6.44
CA SER A 90 -24.47 0.98 6.18
C SER A 90 -25.11 0.54 7.49
N LYS A 91 -26.25 -0.12 7.39
CA LYS A 91 -26.95 -0.65 8.56
C LYS A 91 -27.77 -1.87 8.18
N ASP A 92 -28.09 -2.63 9.20
CA ASP A 92 -29.19 -3.58 9.15
C ASP A 92 -30.17 -3.28 10.30
N LYS A 93 -31.15 -4.16 10.53
CA LYS A 93 -32.13 -3.95 11.61
C LYS A 93 -31.51 -3.91 13.02
N ASN A 94 -30.32 -4.46 13.22
CA ASN A 94 -29.66 -4.65 14.51
C ASN A 94 -28.46 -3.72 14.72
N ASN A 95 -27.71 -3.39 13.66
CA ASN A 95 -26.40 -2.75 13.76
C ASN A 95 -26.18 -1.67 12.69
N VAL A 96 -25.20 -0.80 12.96
CA VAL A 96 -24.66 0.20 12.04
C VAL A 96 -23.21 -0.14 11.74
N TYR A 97 -22.78 0.08 10.50
CA TYR A 97 -21.43 -0.22 10.03
C TYR A 97 -20.81 0.95 9.26
N ARG A 98 -19.48 0.98 9.21
CA ARG A 98 -18.68 1.85 8.35
C ARG A 98 -17.53 1.07 7.71
N PRO A 99 -16.97 1.53 6.59
CA PRO A 99 -15.80 0.92 6.00
C PRO A 99 -14.51 1.28 6.77
N ILE A 100 -13.61 0.30 6.92
CA ILE A 100 -12.21 0.44 7.36
C ILE A 100 -11.37 -0.54 6.54
N ASN A 101 -10.31 -0.07 5.89
CA ASN A 101 -9.35 -0.91 5.14
C ASN A 101 -10.00 -1.95 4.20
N GLU A 102 -11.05 -1.56 3.45
CA GLU A 102 -11.78 -2.44 2.51
C GLU A 102 -12.71 -3.49 3.14
N TRP A 103 -13.04 -3.32 4.43
CA TRP A 103 -14.03 -4.14 5.14
C TRP A 103 -15.07 -3.26 5.82
N ILE A 104 -16.24 -3.82 6.15
CA ILE A 104 -17.19 -3.14 7.04
C ILE A 104 -16.99 -3.54 8.49
N HIS A 105 -17.04 -2.55 9.37
CA HIS A 105 -16.90 -2.71 10.81
C HIS A 105 -18.11 -2.13 11.52
N LYS A 106 -18.59 -2.84 12.53
CA LYS A 106 -19.67 -2.38 13.40
C LYS A 106 -19.28 -1.13 14.20
N ILE A 107 -20.19 -0.17 14.28
CA ILE A 107 -20.11 0.99 15.18
C ILE A 107 -20.81 0.61 16.48
N ASN A 108 -20.03 0.37 17.54
CA ASN A 108 -20.57 -0.13 18.80
C ASN A 108 -21.46 0.91 19.49
N GLY A 109 -22.67 0.49 19.87
CA GLY A 109 -23.64 1.33 20.57
C GLY A 109 -24.47 2.28 19.70
N ALA A 110 -24.24 2.30 18.38
CA ALA A 110 -25.04 3.09 17.45
C ALA A 110 -26.44 2.50 17.24
N ASN A 111 -27.47 3.35 17.25
CA ASN A 111 -28.86 2.94 17.02
C ASN A 111 -29.22 2.94 15.52
N PRO A 112 -29.41 1.77 14.87
CA PRO A 112 -29.69 1.69 13.42
C PRO A 112 -31.01 2.34 13.00
N LYS A 113 -31.97 2.52 13.92
CA LYS A 113 -33.27 3.13 13.59
C LYS A 113 -33.17 4.64 13.39
N THR A 114 -32.24 5.28 14.09
CA THR A 114 -32.13 6.75 14.17
C THR A 114 -30.82 7.29 13.62
N ILE A 115 -29.87 6.41 13.26
CA ILE A 115 -28.57 6.78 12.71
C ILE A 115 -28.69 7.65 11.46
N LYS A 116 -27.84 8.67 11.40
CA LYS A 116 -27.64 9.56 10.26
C LYS A 116 -26.14 9.75 10.03
N ALA A 117 -25.69 9.50 8.81
CA ALA A 117 -24.35 9.90 8.38
C ALA A 117 -24.34 11.43 8.18
N LEU A 118 -23.40 12.12 8.82
CA LEU A 118 -23.24 13.58 8.72
C LEU A 118 -22.06 13.97 7.81
N GLY A 119 -21.34 12.97 7.29
CA GLY A 119 -20.16 13.14 6.44
C GLY A 119 -19.45 11.79 6.32
N TYR A 120 -18.22 11.81 5.81
CA TYR A 120 -17.37 10.61 5.75
C TYR A 120 -16.95 10.13 7.14
N PHE A 121 -16.66 11.07 8.04
CA PHE A 121 -16.13 10.74 9.36
C PHE A 121 -17.13 10.79 10.51
N TYR A 122 -18.19 11.61 10.42
CA TYR A 122 -19.16 11.77 11.51
C TYR A 122 -20.48 11.08 11.22
N SER A 123 -21.05 10.48 12.26
CA SER A 123 -22.44 9.99 12.27
C SER A 123 -23.10 10.29 13.61
N LYS A 124 -24.43 10.38 13.65
CA LYS A 124 -25.18 10.54 14.91
C LYS A 124 -26.47 9.76 14.93
N ASP A 125 -26.84 9.29 16.10
CA ASP A 125 -28.16 8.74 16.38
C ASP A 125 -28.94 9.68 17.31
N ASP A 126 -30.01 9.20 17.95
CA ASP A 126 -30.84 10.01 18.86
C ASP A 126 -30.15 10.37 20.20
N LYS A 127 -29.04 9.71 20.54
CA LYS A 127 -28.36 9.83 21.86
C LYS A 127 -26.85 10.03 21.78
N ASN A 128 -26.24 9.73 20.64
CA ASN A 128 -24.79 9.65 20.50
C ASN A 128 -24.34 10.31 19.19
N VAL A 129 -23.12 10.82 19.22
CA VAL A 129 -22.36 11.23 18.04
C VAL A 129 -21.08 10.38 17.98
N PHE A 130 -20.69 9.98 16.78
CA PHE A 130 -19.53 9.15 16.52
C PHE A 130 -18.59 9.85 15.53
N TYR A 131 -17.29 9.73 15.78
CA TYR A 131 -16.23 10.00 14.80
C TYR A 131 -15.58 8.65 14.44
N GLY A 132 -15.64 8.27 13.17
CA GLY A 132 -15.31 6.91 12.76
C GLY A 132 -16.20 5.89 13.47
N SER A 133 -15.60 5.02 14.30
CA SER A 133 -16.34 4.04 15.12
C SER A 133 -16.45 4.46 16.59
N ASP A 134 -15.83 5.57 16.96
CA ASP A 134 -15.66 5.96 18.36
C ASP A 134 -16.74 6.96 18.76
N LYS A 135 -17.32 6.73 19.94
CA LYS A 135 -18.34 7.61 20.51
C LYS A 135 -17.67 8.85 21.13
N ILE A 136 -18.16 10.03 20.74
CA ILE A 136 -17.75 11.30 21.34
C ILE A 136 -18.55 11.52 22.64
N LEU A 137 -17.86 11.84 23.72
CA LEU A 137 -18.45 12.03 25.05
C LEU A 137 -18.88 13.48 25.28
N ASN A 138 -19.88 13.66 26.16
CA ASN A 138 -20.37 14.97 26.63
C ASN A 138 -20.87 15.93 25.53
N VAL A 139 -21.29 15.37 24.38
CA VAL A 139 -21.78 16.12 23.22
C VAL A 139 -23.27 16.47 23.35
N ASP A 140 -23.65 17.67 22.89
CA ASP A 140 -25.07 18.00 22.70
C ASP A 140 -25.54 17.54 21.30
N VAL A 141 -26.12 16.34 21.25
CA VAL A 141 -26.52 15.64 20.00
C VAL A 141 -27.49 16.47 19.13
N ASN A 142 -28.38 17.21 19.78
CA ASN A 142 -29.44 17.98 19.11
C ASN A 142 -28.86 19.17 18.34
N SER A 143 -27.89 19.88 18.92
CA SER A 143 -27.22 21.01 18.28
C SER A 143 -25.98 20.63 17.48
N PHE A 144 -25.57 19.35 17.50
CA PHE A 144 -24.38 18.89 16.79
C PHE A 144 -24.53 19.00 15.27
N VAL A 145 -23.57 19.70 14.66
CA VAL A 145 -23.44 19.92 13.21
C VAL A 145 -21.98 19.77 12.77
N VAL A 146 -21.78 19.18 11.59
CA VAL A 146 -20.47 19.17 10.91
C VAL A 146 -20.33 20.49 10.16
N LEU A 147 -19.16 21.11 10.24
CA LEU A 147 -18.90 22.40 9.58
C LEU A 147 -18.55 22.17 8.11
N GLU A 148 -19.07 23.02 7.21
CA GLU A 148 -18.83 22.89 5.76
C GLU A 148 -17.37 23.19 5.39
N GLY A 149 -16.86 22.53 4.33
CA GLY A 149 -15.51 22.70 3.79
C GLY A 149 -14.52 21.62 4.22
N ASP A 150 -14.35 21.42 5.53
CA ASP A 150 -13.50 20.39 6.12
C ASP A 150 -14.35 19.44 6.99
N HIS A 151 -14.49 18.20 6.55
CA HIS A 151 -15.29 17.16 7.20
C HIS A 151 -14.73 16.72 8.57
N SER A 152 -13.60 17.30 9.00
CA SER A 152 -12.95 17.02 10.27
C SER A 152 -13.50 17.89 11.41
N TYR A 153 -13.99 19.11 11.12
CA TYR A 153 -14.54 19.99 12.14
C TYR A 153 -16.04 19.79 12.36
N ALA A 154 -16.44 19.83 13.63
CA ALA A 154 -17.83 19.84 14.02
C ALA A 154 -18.03 20.72 15.25
N LYS A 155 -19.27 21.09 15.55
CA LYS A 155 -19.60 21.80 16.77
C LYS A 155 -20.98 21.44 17.28
N ASP A 156 -21.16 21.61 18.58
CA ASP A 156 -22.46 21.72 19.21
C ASP A 156 -22.61 23.11 19.86
N LYS A 157 -23.68 23.33 20.62
CA LYS A 157 -23.94 24.62 21.28
C LYS A 157 -22.90 24.99 22.37
N ASN A 158 -22.15 24.01 22.87
CA ASN A 158 -21.22 24.13 23.99
C ASN A 158 -19.74 24.02 23.58
N SER A 159 -19.42 23.30 22.50
CA SER A 159 -18.05 22.92 22.17
C SER A 159 -17.81 22.79 20.67
N VAL A 160 -16.55 22.91 20.29
CA VAL A 160 -16.04 22.68 18.92
C VAL A 160 -15.12 21.46 18.96
N TYR A 161 -15.12 20.69 17.88
CA TYR A 161 -14.39 19.44 17.74
C TYR A 161 -13.59 19.41 16.44
N TYR A 162 -12.41 18.81 16.47
CA TYR A 162 -11.59 18.47 15.31
C TYR A 162 -11.29 16.97 15.37
N SER A 163 -11.65 16.22 14.33
CA SER A 163 -11.46 14.77 14.25
C SER A 163 -11.97 13.99 15.48
N GLY A 164 -13.12 14.41 16.03
CA GLY A 164 -13.73 13.83 17.23
C GLY A 164 -13.17 14.34 18.55
N GLU A 165 -12.03 15.04 18.54
CA GLU A 165 -11.41 15.64 19.73
C GLU A 165 -11.97 17.04 20.02
N LYS A 166 -12.21 17.36 21.29
CA LYS A 166 -12.71 18.67 21.71
C LYS A 166 -11.59 19.70 21.69
N ILE A 167 -11.81 20.84 21.03
CA ILE A 167 -10.89 21.98 21.04
C ILE A 167 -11.13 22.80 22.32
N GLU A 168 -10.21 22.70 23.28
CA GLU A 168 -10.38 23.37 24.57
C GLU A 168 -10.31 24.90 24.45
N GLY A 169 -11.26 25.58 25.10
CA GLY A 169 -11.37 27.04 25.08
C GLY A 169 -12.04 27.65 23.84
N ALA A 170 -12.35 26.84 22.81
CA ALA A 170 -13.01 27.32 21.59
C ALA A 170 -14.44 27.79 21.84
N ASN A 171 -14.78 28.97 21.29
CA ASN A 171 -16.12 29.53 21.37
C ASN A 171 -16.98 29.08 20.17
N PRO A 172 -17.93 28.13 20.32
CA PRO A 172 -18.69 27.58 19.19
C PRO A 172 -19.56 28.61 18.46
N LYS A 173 -19.91 29.73 19.11
CA LYS A 173 -20.75 30.78 18.51
C LYS A 173 -19.99 31.63 17.51
N THR A 174 -18.71 31.90 17.77
CA THR A 174 -17.85 32.79 16.97
C THR A 174 -16.82 32.01 16.14
N PHE A 175 -16.71 30.69 16.35
CA PHE A 175 -15.77 29.81 15.65
C PHE A 175 -15.97 29.82 14.13
N LYS A 176 -14.86 29.97 13.40
CA LYS A 176 -14.78 29.98 11.95
C LYS A 176 -13.53 29.22 11.49
N ILE A 177 -13.71 28.39 10.48
CA ILE A 177 -12.60 27.74 9.77
C ILE A 177 -11.93 28.78 8.85
N ILE A 178 -10.61 28.77 8.80
CA ILE A 178 -9.81 29.59 7.90
C ILE A 178 -9.31 28.69 6.78
N SER A 179 -9.68 29.03 5.53
CA SER A 179 -9.24 28.30 4.32
C SER A 179 -9.66 26.82 4.32
N ASP A 180 -8.72 25.92 4.03
CA ASP A 180 -8.85 24.49 3.77
C ASP A 180 -8.85 23.62 5.03
N GLY A 181 -9.09 24.21 6.20
CA GLY A 181 -9.19 23.49 7.47
C GLY A 181 -7.92 23.50 8.33
N MET A 182 -6.77 23.91 7.79
CA MET A 182 -5.51 23.91 8.56
C MET A 182 -5.55 24.83 9.78
N TYR A 183 -6.24 25.97 9.65
CA TYR A 183 -6.39 26.94 10.73
C TYR A 183 -7.85 27.24 10.99
N SER A 184 -8.15 27.65 12.21
CA SER A 184 -9.47 28.13 12.61
C SER A 184 -9.32 29.24 13.64
N LYS A 185 -10.40 29.97 13.92
CA LYS A 185 -10.38 31.04 14.91
C LYS A 185 -11.74 31.27 15.53
N ASP A 186 -11.73 31.86 16.71
CA ASP A 186 -12.90 32.47 17.32
C ASP A 186 -12.64 33.96 17.61
N ASP A 187 -13.41 34.57 18.52
CA ASP A 187 -13.26 35.97 18.90
C ASP A 187 -11.98 36.28 19.69
N LYS A 188 -11.33 35.26 20.28
CA LYS A 188 -10.20 35.42 21.20
C LYS A 188 -8.92 34.73 20.72
N ASN A 189 -9.04 33.59 20.05
CA ASN A 189 -7.92 32.71 19.74
C ASN A 189 -7.91 32.31 18.26
N VAL A 190 -6.72 31.95 17.81
CA VAL A 190 -6.48 31.22 16.56
C VAL A 190 -6.00 29.82 16.93
N TYR A 191 -6.47 28.84 16.18
CA TYR A 191 -6.16 27.44 16.38
C TYR A 191 -5.53 26.85 15.11
N ALA A 192 -4.58 25.94 15.29
CA ALA A 192 -4.15 25.02 14.26
C ALA A 192 -4.60 23.63 14.69
N THR A 193 -5.61 23.07 14.01
CA THR A 193 -6.35 21.87 14.46
C THR A 193 -6.92 22.04 15.88
N VAL A 194 -6.37 21.37 16.89
CA VAL A 194 -6.78 21.45 18.30
C VAL A 194 -5.95 22.46 19.12
N ASP A 195 -4.80 22.90 18.61
CA ASP A 195 -3.84 23.70 19.37
C ASP A 195 -4.06 25.21 19.23
N ILE A 196 -3.98 25.93 20.35
CA ILE A 196 -4.02 27.41 20.37
C ILE A 196 -2.67 27.98 19.92
N ILE A 197 -2.70 28.83 18.89
CA ILE A 197 -1.55 29.62 18.44
C ILE A 197 -1.36 30.80 19.39
N LYS A 198 -0.46 30.63 20.37
CA LYS A 198 -0.19 31.64 21.40
C LYS A 198 0.29 32.97 20.78
N GLY A 199 -0.38 34.05 21.17
CA GLY A 199 -0.04 35.42 20.75
C GLY A 199 -0.55 35.81 19.36
N ALA A 200 -1.27 34.92 18.66
CA ALA A 200 -1.91 35.25 17.41
C ALA A 200 -3.06 36.24 17.59
N ASP A 201 -3.14 37.23 16.71
CA ASP A 201 -4.26 38.17 16.68
C ASP A 201 -5.41 37.61 15.80
N PRO A 202 -6.50 37.09 16.37
CA PRO A 202 -7.59 36.48 15.59
C PRO A 202 -8.25 37.44 14.60
N GLN A 203 -8.22 38.75 14.84
CA GLN A 203 -8.85 39.73 13.95
C GLN A 203 -8.10 39.86 12.63
N THR A 204 -6.76 39.83 12.70
CA THR A 204 -5.89 40.07 11.54
C THR A 204 -5.25 38.79 10.99
N PHE A 205 -5.36 37.67 11.71
CA PHE A 205 -4.82 36.38 11.30
C PHE A 205 -5.45 35.91 9.99
N ARG A 206 -4.58 35.60 9.04
CA ARG A 206 -4.90 35.02 7.74
C ARG A 206 -3.80 34.08 7.29
N ARG A 207 -4.21 33.04 6.55
CA ARG A 207 -3.28 32.19 5.80
C ARG A 207 -2.67 32.98 4.65
N ILE A 208 -1.43 32.67 4.31
CA ILE A 208 -0.81 33.07 3.05
C ILE A 208 -1.14 31.98 2.02
N SER A 209 -1.94 32.34 1.01
CA SER A 209 -2.46 31.41 0.00
C SER A 209 -1.36 30.55 -0.62
N GLU A 210 -1.67 29.29 -0.92
CA GLU A 210 -0.76 28.31 -1.57
C GLU A 210 0.49 27.94 -0.75
N THR A 211 0.52 28.32 0.53
CA THR A 211 1.62 28.01 1.45
C THR A 211 1.11 27.44 2.77
N ASN A 212 2.01 26.87 3.58
CA ASN A 212 1.75 26.52 4.98
C ASN A 212 1.99 27.68 5.96
N TYR A 213 2.36 28.86 5.46
CA TYR A 213 2.57 30.05 6.25
C TYR A 213 1.26 30.78 6.53
N ALA A 214 1.22 31.44 7.69
CA ALA A 214 0.15 32.34 8.07
C ALA A 214 0.74 33.60 8.72
N LYS A 215 -0.03 34.67 8.75
CA LYS A 215 0.40 35.90 9.42
C LYS A 215 -0.75 36.61 10.08
N ASP A 216 -0.43 37.38 11.10
CA ASP A 216 -1.28 38.43 11.63
C ASP A 216 -0.57 39.79 11.48
N LYS A 217 -1.13 40.86 12.05
CA LYS A 217 -0.54 42.21 11.96
C LYS A 217 0.86 42.34 12.59
N ASN A 218 1.22 41.42 13.49
CA ASN A 218 2.44 41.48 14.29
C ASN A 218 3.45 40.42 13.87
N ASN A 219 3.00 39.20 13.55
CA ASN A 219 3.86 38.02 13.47
C ASN A 219 3.60 37.17 12.23
N LEU A 220 4.62 36.40 11.88
CA LEU A 220 4.59 35.35 10.87
C LEU A 220 4.60 33.97 11.56
N TYR A 221 3.87 33.02 11.00
CA TYR A 221 3.72 31.67 11.50
C TYR A 221 3.88 30.65 10.37
N TYR A 222 4.25 29.43 10.74
CA TYR A 222 4.27 28.26 9.87
C TYR A 222 3.62 27.08 10.59
N TYR A 223 2.84 26.27 9.88
CA TYR A 223 2.20 25.08 10.45
C TYR A 223 2.38 23.87 9.56
N PHE A 224 2.98 22.82 10.12
CA PHE A 224 3.07 21.49 9.53
C PHE A 224 3.14 20.45 10.64
N GLY A 225 1.97 20.05 11.15
CA GLY A 225 1.83 19.23 12.37
C GLY A 225 2.03 20.06 13.64
N ASP A 226 3.09 20.87 13.69
CA ASP A 226 3.39 21.80 14.78
C ASP A 226 3.37 23.26 14.31
N VAL A 227 2.95 24.15 15.20
CA VAL A 227 2.92 25.59 14.98
C VAL A 227 4.27 26.22 15.35
N LYS A 228 4.90 26.89 14.39
CA LYS A 228 6.10 27.71 14.59
C LYS A 228 5.75 29.19 14.50
N ASN A 229 6.10 29.97 15.53
CA ASN A 229 6.07 31.43 15.47
C ASN A 229 7.44 31.91 14.96
N LEU A 230 7.45 32.51 13.78
CA LEU A 230 8.66 32.96 13.06
C LEU A 230 9.05 34.41 13.39
N GLY A 231 8.44 34.98 14.44
CA GLY A 231 8.70 36.34 14.88
C GLY A 231 7.93 37.39 14.07
N LYS A 232 8.42 38.63 14.13
CA LYS A 232 7.69 39.79 13.61
C LYS A 232 7.60 39.78 12.09
N ILE A 233 6.43 40.13 11.56
CA ILE A 233 6.24 40.33 10.11
C ILE A 233 6.85 41.67 9.67
N ASN A 234 7.70 41.65 8.64
CA ASN A 234 8.14 42.84 7.92
C ASN A 234 7.29 42.99 6.65
N GLU A 235 6.15 43.69 6.77
CA GLU A 235 5.22 43.89 5.64
C GLU A 235 5.81 44.66 4.45
N LYS A 236 6.87 45.45 4.62
CA LYS A 236 7.48 46.20 3.51
C LYS A 236 8.21 45.29 2.52
N ASP A 237 8.91 44.30 3.05
CA ASP A 237 9.84 43.45 2.28
C ASP A 237 9.40 41.98 2.23
N PHE A 238 8.22 41.66 2.76
CA PHE A 238 7.68 40.31 2.74
C PHE A 238 7.39 39.84 1.31
N LYS A 239 7.91 38.67 0.94
CA LYS A 239 7.65 38.05 -0.38
C LYS A 239 7.47 36.54 -0.23
N VAL A 240 6.50 36.00 -0.96
CA VAL A 240 6.43 34.56 -1.22
C VAL A 240 7.29 34.30 -2.45
N LEU A 241 8.35 33.51 -2.30
CA LEU A 241 9.29 33.16 -3.37
C LEU A 241 8.92 31.82 -4.02
N ASP A 242 8.41 30.89 -3.21
CA ASP A 242 7.80 29.62 -3.60
C ASP A 242 6.76 29.23 -2.52
N SER A 243 5.96 28.19 -2.77
CA SER A 243 5.00 27.62 -1.81
C SER A 243 5.58 27.31 -0.42
N ASP A 244 6.85 26.87 -0.37
CA ASP A 244 7.53 26.53 0.87
C ASP A 244 8.61 27.56 1.26
N LEU A 245 8.89 28.55 0.39
CA LEU A 245 9.98 29.51 0.54
C LEU A 245 9.47 30.95 0.60
N ILE A 246 9.71 31.63 1.71
CA ILE A 246 9.33 33.03 1.89
C ILE A 246 10.54 33.88 2.28
N LYS A 247 10.42 35.18 2.02
CA LYS A 247 11.31 36.23 2.52
C LYS A 247 10.55 37.12 3.48
N ASN A 248 11.12 37.36 4.65
CA ASN A 248 10.59 38.26 5.67
C ASN A 248 11.69 39.24 6.10
N GLY A 249 11.79 40.38 5.42
CA GLY A 249 12.93 41.29 5.60
C GLY A 249 14.24 40.68 5.10
N ASN A 250 15.25 40.65 5.98
CA ASN A 250 16.59 40.10 5.68
C ASN A 250 16.71 38.62 6.03
N GLU A 251 15.58 37.92 6.15
CA GLU A 251 15.53 36.52 6.48
C GLU A 251 14.76 35.76 5.41
N ILE A 252 15.27 34.57 5.07
CA ILE A 252 14.61 33.61 4.20
C ILE A 252 14.17 32.45 5.06
N TYR A 253 12.94 31.99 4.89
CA TYR A 253 12.40 30.84 5.59
C TYR A 253 11.97 29.78 4.58
N TYR A 254 12.37 28.54 4.80
CA TYR A 254 11.97 27.37 4.03
C TYR A 254 11.34 26.34 4.97
N LEU A 255 10.11 25.90 4.69
CA LEU A 255 9.34 25.02 5.58
C LEU A 255 9.30 25.51 7.05
N GLY A 256 9.21 26.82 7.24
CA GLY A 256 9.19 27.46 8.56
C GLY A 256 10.56 27.59 9.24
N GLU A 257 11.64 27.12 8.62
CA GLU A 257 12.98 27.16 9.19
C GLU A 257 13.83 28.24 8.53
N LYS A 258 14.61 28.96 9.34
CA LYS A 258 15.46 30.06 8.85
C LYS A 258 16.58 29.49 7.98
N ALA A 259 16.60 29.86 6.71
CA ALA A 259 17.59 29.42 5.74
C ALA A 259 18.95 30.11 5.98
N ASN A 260 20.02 29.33 5.87
CA ASN A 260 21.40 29.82 5.99
C ASN A 260 21.91 30.41 4.67
N ILE A 261 21.36 31.56 4.29
CA ILE A 261 21.76 32.31 3.09
C ILE A 261 22.71 33.44 3.50
N LYS A 262 23.85 33.57 2.81
CA LYS A 262 24.87 34.58 3.14
C LYS A 262 24.36 36.00 2.91
N ASN A 263 23.76 36.26 1.75
CA ASN A 263 23.20 37.56 1.38
C ASN A 263 21.68 37.47 1.07
N PRO A 264 20.80 37.32 2.09
CA PRO A 264 19.34 37.16 1.92
C PRO A 264 18.66 38.30 1.16
N GLU A 265 19.23 39.51 1.21
CA GLU A 265 18.72 40.67 0.49
C GLU A 265 18.76 40.48 -1.03
N LYS A 266 19.80 39.81 -1.53
CA LYS A 266 20.08 39.56 -2.95
C LYS A 266 19.62 38.18 -3.41
N PHE A 267 19.05 37.38 -2.52
CA PHE A 267 18.61 36.04 -2.83
C PHE A 267 17.44 36.01 -3.84
N GLU A 268 17.57 35.17 -4.85
CA GLU A 268 16.53 34.85 -5.82
C GLU A 268 16.41 33.34 -6.06
N PRO A 269 15.19 32.79 -6.17
CA PRO A 269 14.99 31.41 -6.58
C PRO A 269 15.37 31.23 -8.06
N ILE A 270 16.00 30.11 -8.39
CA ILE A 270 16.35 29.71 -9.75
C ILE A 270 15.28 28.75 -10.28
N LYS A 271 15.06 27.64 -9.56
CA LYS A 271 14.11 26.58 -9.95
C LYS A 271 13.78 25.68 -8.77
N ALA A 272 12.54 25.20 -8.71
CA ALA A 272 12.13 24.11 -7.83
C ALA A 272 11.78 22.85 -8.66
N SER A 273 11.97 21.67 -8.08
CA SER A 273 11.48 20.42 -8.65
C SER A 273 9.95 20.32 -8.53
N ASP A 274 9.30 19.59 -9.43
CA ASP A 274 7.84 19.43 -9.43
C ASP A 274 7.32 18.78 -8.14
N ASP A 275 8.09 17.85 -7.57
CA ASP A 275 7.83 17.22 -6.28
C ASP A 275 8.25 18.07 -5.07
N LYS A 276 8.79 19.27 -5.32
CA LYS A 276 9.28 20.27 -4.36
C LYS A 276 10.36 19.77 -3.39
N ARG A 277 10.99 18.63 -3.68
CA ARG A 277 12.09 18.08 -2.88
C ARG A 277 13.41 18.81 -3.10
N ILE A 278 13.56 19.51 -4.21
CA ILE A 278 14.78 20.23 -4.57
C ILE A 278 14.41 21.66 -4.94
N LEU A 279 15.10 22.62 -4.33
CA LEU A 279 14.96 24.03 -4.67
C LEU A 279 16.33 24.66 -4.82
N TYR A 280 16.58 25.28 -5.96
CA TYR A 280 17.80 26.05 -6.24
C TYR A 280 17.53 27.54 -6.09
N GLY A 281 18.49 28.25 -5.52
CA GLY A 281 18.48 29.71 -5.45
C GLY A 281 19.91 30.24 -5.46
N LYS A 282 20.07 31.54 -5.68
CA LYS A 282 21.38 32.19 -5.64
C LYS A 282 21.29 33.54 -4.97
N ASP A 283 22.40 33.98 -4.40
CA ASP A 283 22.63 35.38 -4.09
C ASP A 283 23.71 35.95 -5.02
N ASP A 284 24.26 37.11 -4.68
CA ASP A 284 25.32 37.77 -5.44
C ASP A 284 26.70 37.09 -5.33
N GLU A 285 26.84 36.07 -4.48
CA GLU A 285 28.11 35.36 -4.26
C GLU A 285 28.02 33.85 -4.52
N ASN A 286 26.92 33.20 -4.18
CA ASN A 286 26.79 31.74 -4.10
C ASN A 286 25.52 31.24 -4.78
N VAL A 287 25.60 30.00 -5.28
CA VAL A 287 24.43 29.19 -5.62
C VAL A 287 24.18 28.22 -4.48
N TYR A 288 22.90 28.03 -4.15
CA TYR A 288 22.43 27.16 -3.10
C TYR A 288 21.45 26.13 -3.66
N ALA A 289 21.41 24.96 -3.02
CA ALA A 289 20.33 24.01 -3.21
C ALA A 289 19.78 23.52 -1.86
N VAL A 290 18.49 23.26 -1.85
CA VAL A 290 17.79 22.44 -0.87
C VAL A 290 17.67 21.02 -1.42
N THR A 291 17.88 20.04 -0.56
CA THR A 291 17.68 18.62 -0.87
C THR A 291 16.79 17.98 0.20
N SER A 292 16.23 16.81 -0.08
CA SER A 292 15.20 16.10 0.71
C SER A 292 15.58 15.64 2.14
N ASP A 293 16.69 16.10 2.71
CA ASP A 293 17.14 15.73 4.05
C ASP A 293 17.11 16.91 5.02
N GLU A 294 16.15 16.87 5.94
CA GLU A 294 15.94 17.88 6.99
C GLU A 294 17.09 17.94 8.00
N LYS A 295 17.90 16.87 8.16
CA LYS A 295 18.97 16.82 9.18
C LYS A 295 20.15 17.76 8.92
N HIS A 296 20.34 18.23 7.69
CA HIS A 296 21.60 18.88 7.28
C HIS A 296 21.49 20.36 6.87
N GLY A 297 20.43 21.05 7.28
CA GLY A 297 20.27 22.48 7.06
C GLY A 297 19.79 22.79 5.63
N TYR A 298 18.67 23.50 5.56
CA TYR A 298 17.81 23.55 4.39
C TYR A 298 18.48 24.09 3.12
N PHE A 299 19.40 25.06 3.19
CA PHE A 299 20.15 25.50 2.01
C PHE A 299 21.64 25.24 2.17
N LYS A 300 22.23 24.55 1.18
CA LYS A 300 23.66 24.28 1.10
C LYS A 300 24.27 24.99 -0.09
N VAL A 301 25.40 25.65 0.12
CA VAL A 301 26.21 26.23 -0.97
C VAL A 301 26.70 25.11 -1.89
N ILE A 302 26.45 25.24 -3.18
CA ILE A 302 27.02 24.38 -4.21
C ILE A 302 28.46 24.81 -4.45
N LYS A 303 29.41 24.01 -3.98
CA LYS A 303 30.84 24.32 -4.11
C LYS A 303 31.23 24.41 -5.60
N ASN A 304 32.06 25.40 -5.91
CA ASN A 304 32.60 25.68 -7.26
C ASN A 304 31.56 26.06 -8.32
N ALA A 305 30.31 26.32 -7.93
CA ALA A 305 29.27 26.78 -8.85
C ALA A 305 29.59 28.18 -9.39
N ASP A 306 29.55 28.31 -10.71
CA ASP A 306 29.56 29.62 -11.38
C ASP A 306 28.15 30.20 -11.41
N LYS A 307 27.86 31.12 -10.48
CA LYS A 307 26.52 31.71 -10.27
C LYS A 307 25.91 32.39 -11.50
N ASP A 308 26.76 32.86 -12.41
CA ASP A 308 26.33 33.65 -13.59
C ASP A 308 25.92 32.73 -14.74
N THR A 309 26.48 31.52 -14.79
CA THR A 309 26.21 30.52 -15.84
C THR A 309 25.48 29.26 -15.34
N PHE A 310 25.09 29.22 -14.07
CA PHE A 310 24.40 28.09 -13.47
C PHE A 310 22.99 27.92 -14.02
N GLU A 311 22.68 26.70 -14.45
CA GLU A 311 21.36 26.31 -14.96
C GLU A 311 20.96 24.92 -14.44
N VAL A 312 19.67 24.74 -14.14
CA VAL A 312 19.08 23.45 -13.74
C VAL A 312 18.58 22.73 -14.99
N MET A 313 18.90 21.45 -15.14
CA MET A 313 18.57 20.70 -16.35
C MET A 313 17.08 20.33 -16.37
N GLU A 314 16.37 20.68 -17.44
CA GLU A 314 14.92 20.45 -17.58
C GLU A 314 14.52 18.98 -17.51
N LYS A 315 15.36 18.09 -18.05
CA LYS A 315 15.07 16.65 -18.11
C LYS A 315 14.97 16.01 -16.73
N ASP A 316 15.75 16.48 -15.76
CA ASP A 316 15.75 16.00 -14.39
C ASP A 316 16.38 17.06 -13.49
N THR A 317 15.58 17.61 -12.58
CA THR A 317 15.97 18.72 -11.70
C THR A 317 17.00 18.32 -10.63
N ARG A 318 17.28 17.02 -10.46
CA ARG A 318 18.45 16.57 -9.71
C ARG A 318 19.75 16.97 -10.38
N TYR A 319 19.75 17.23 -11.69
CA TYR A 319 20.96 17.63 -12.40
C TYR A 319 20.97 19.13 -12.68
N SER A 320 22.13 19.74 -12.52
CA SER A 320 22.41 21.12 -12.91
C SER A 320 23.80 21.24 -13.51
N LYS A 321 24.09 22.34 -14.18
CA LYS A 321 25.39 22.59 -14.79
C LYS A 321 25.72 24.07 -14.82
N ASP A 322 26.99 24.37 -15.00
CA ASP A 322 27.46 25.72 -15.30
C ASP A 322 28.49 25.66 -16.44
N LYS A 323 29.18 26.78 -16.72
CA LYS A 323 30.18 26.82 -17.80
C LYS A 323 31.35 25.84 -17.60
N ASN A 324 31.61 25.38 -16.37
CA ASN A 324 32.75 24.54 -16.00
C ASN A 324 32.33 23.12 -15.62
N ASN A 325 31.19 22.94 -14.97
CA ASN A 325 30.88 21.74 -14.19
C ASN A 325 29.46 21.23 -14.42
N VAL A 326 29.24 19.96 -14.07
CA VAL A 326 27.92 19.34 -13.92
C VAL A 326 27.77 18.90 -12.46
N TYR A 327 26.58 19.05 -11.90
CA TYR A 327 26.26 18.71 -10.51
C TYR A 327 25.05 17.78 -10.45
N TYR A 328 24.99 17.00 -9.38
CA TYR A 328 23.85 16.18 -9.02
C TYR A 328 23.43 16.48 -7.58
N ALA A 329 22.16 16.80 -7.38
CA ALA A 329 21.50 17.03 -6.10
C ALA A 329 20.69 15.78 -5.71
N GLY A 330 21.26 14.96 -4.84
CA GLY A 330 20.58 13.85 -4.15
C GLY A 330 20.38 14.22 -2.69
N TYR A 331 20.85 13.40 -1.74
CA TYR A 331 20.96 13.77 -0.31
C TYR A 331 21.94 14.94 -0.06
N ASN A 332 22.95 15.03 -0.92
CA ASN A 332 23.91 16.11 -0.98
C ASN A 332 24.06 16.55 -2.43
N VAL A 333 24.62 17.75 -2.63
CA VAL A 333 25.03 18.21 -3.95
C VAL A 333 26.47 17.77 -4.21
N VAL A 334 26.67 17.01 -5.28
CA VAL A 334 27.99 16.54 -5.71
C VAL A 334 28.32 17.08 -7.09
N GLN A 335 29.55 17.56 -7.25
CA GLN A 335 30.12 17.88 -8.57
C GLN A 335 30.56 16.58 -9.25
N LEU A 336 30.12 16.35 -10.48
CA LEU A 336 30.50 15.16 -11.24
C LEU A 336 31.96 15.26 -11.70
N GLN A 337 32.73 14.20 -11.43
CA GLN A 337 34.14 14.13 -11.79
C GLN A 337 34.31 13.77 -13.28
N ASP A 338 35.10 14.56 -14.01
CA ASP A 338 35.44 14.35 -15.43
C ASP A 338 34.25 14.35 -16.42
N ALA A 339 33.14 15.01 -16.04
CA ALA A 339 31.94 15.07 -16.88
C ALA A 339 32.16 15.82 -18.20
N ASP A 340 31.86 15.16 -19.32
CA ASP A 340 31.78 15.83 -20.62
C ASP A 340 30.38 16.41 -20.84
N LYS A 341 30.22 17.68 -20.44
CA LYS A 341 28.97 18.46 -20.54
C LYS A 341 28.33 18.48 -21.93
N ASN A 342 29.10 18.33 -23.01
CA ASN A 342 28.58 18.41 -24.38
C ASN A 342 27.95 17.09 -24.84
N SER A 343 28.29 15.99 -24.17
CA SER A 343 27.75 14.64 -24.47
C SER A 343 26.95 14.04 -23.30
N PHE A 344 26.71 14.84 -22.26
CA PHE A 344 26.08 14.38 -21.03
C PHE A 344 24.61 14.04 -21.26
N THR A 345 24.21 12.84 -20.83
CA THR A 345 22.89 12.26 -20.99
C THR A 345 22.41 11.73 -19.66
N ILE A 346 21.19 12.09 -19.28
CA ILE A 346 20.52 11.60 -18.08
C ILE A 346 19.66 10.39 -18.46
N VAL A 347 19.73 9.33 -17.67
CA VAL A 347 18.82 8.19 -17.76
C VAL A 347 17.64 8.47 -16.84
N GLU A 348 16.45 8.61 -17.43
CA GLU A 348 15.24 8.97 -16.69
C GLU A 348 14.90 7.90 -15.66
N ASP A 349 14.39 8.33 -14.50
CA ASP A 349 13.91 7.48 -13.40
C ASP A 349 14.91 6.50 -12.77
N GLU A 350 16.21 6.58 -13.09
CA GLU A 350 17.17 5.54 -12.65
C GLU A 350 18.40 6.06 -11.86
N ASP A 351 18.50 7.36 -11.53
CA ASP A 351 19.68 7.98 -10.89
C ASP A 351 21.00 7.82 -11.68
N PHE A 352 20.95 7.28 -12.90
CA PHE A 352 22.09 7.13 -13.78
C PHE A 352 22.21 8.30 -14.76
N SER A 353 23.44 8.59 -15.11
CA SER A 353 23.78 9.47 -16.23
C SER A 353 25.06 8.96 -16.89
N TYR A 354 25.31 9.37 -18.11
CA TYR A 354 26.55 9.04 -18.80
C TYR A 354 26.93 10.13 -19.77
N ASP A 355 28.20 10.17 -20.12
CA ASP A 355 28.72 10.96 -21.22
C ASP A 355 29.46 10.02 -22.20
N LYS A 356 30.14 10.58 -23.20
CA LYS A 356 30.85 9.76 -24.20
C LYS A 356 32.00 8.91 -23.63
N LYS A 357 32.45 9.17 -22.39
CA LYS A 357 33.60 8.52 -21.74
C LYS A 357 33.21 7.77 -20.47
N ASN A 358 32.25 8.27 -19.70
CA ASN A 358 32.00 7.85 -18.33
C ASN A 358 30.52 7.55 -18.08
N VAL A 359 30.26 6.67 -17.12
CA VAL A 359 28.92 6.43 -16.54
C VAL A 359 28.95 6.91 -15.08
N TYR A 360 27.84 7.45 -14.61
CA TYR A 360 27.65 7.98 -13.27
C TYR A 360 26.40 7.38 -12.62
N TYR A 361 26.46 7.17 -11.32
CA TYR A 361 25.33 6.83 -10.47
C TYR A 361 25.23 7.84 -9.34
N ALA A 362 24.10 8.52 -9.21
CA ALA A 362 23.87 9.60 -8.24
C ALA A 362 25.03 10.62 -8.21
N GLY A 363 25.49 11.03 -9.39
CA GLY A 363 26.61 11.97 -9.58
C GLY A 363 28.02 11.42 -9.30
N ARG A 364 28.15 10.15 -8.90
CA ARG A 364 29.45 9.48 -8.68
C ARG A 364 29.85 8.65 -9.89
N LYS A 365 31.09 8.81 -10.35
CA LYS A 365 31.65 8.11 -11.51
C LYS A 365 31.83 6.61 -11.25
N LEU A 366 31.40 5.78 -12.21
CA LEU A 366 31.62 4.33 -12.24
C LEU A 366 32.81 4.02 -13.16
N ASN A 367 33.93 3.58 -12.58
CA ASN A 367 35.19 3.43 -13.33
C ASN A 367 35.25 2.17 -14.22
N ASP A 368 34.51 1.11 -13.89
CA ASP A 368 34.68 -0.21 -14.52
C ASP A 368 33.63 -0.55 -15.58
N ILE A 369 32.76 0.40 -15.95
CA ILE A 369 31.70 0.21 -16.95
C ILE A 369 31.83 1.22 -18.09
N SER A 370 31.65 0.73 -19.32
CA SER A 370 31.69 1.57 -20.51
C SER A 370 30.34 2.25 -20.77
N PRO A 371 30.30 3.53 -21.18
CA PRO A 371 29.05 4.15 -21.64
C PRO A 371 28.53 3.54 -22.96
N ASN A 372 29.39 2.81 -23.69
CA ASN A 372 29.01 2.22 -24.97
C ASN A 372 28.06 1.02 -24.80
N GLY A 373 26.80 1.22 -25.18
CA GLY A 373 25.73 0.25 -24.94
C GLY A 373 25.34 0.16 -23.47
N PHE A 374 25.57 1.23 -22.71
CA PHE A 374 25.13 1.31 -21.32
C PHE A 374 23.60 1.14 -21.23
N LYS A 375 23.17 0.26 -20.34
CA LYS A 375 21.77 0.00 -20.03
C LYS A 375 21.66 -0.42 -18.56
N VAL A 376 20.64 0.08 -17.88
CA VAL A 376 20.23 -0.46 -16.58
C VAL A 376 19.26 -1.61 -16.86
N THR A 377 19.63 -2.83 -16.48
CA THR A 377 18.79 -4.00 -16.71
C THR A 377 17.85 -4.26 -15.54
N ARG A 378 18.32 -4.00 -14.31
CA ARG A 378 17.50 -4.11 -13.09
C ARG A 378 17.89 -2.99 -12.13
N LEU A 379 16.89 -2.25 -11.66
CA LEU A 379 17.01 -1.25 -10.61
C LEU A 379 15.95 -1.48 -9.52
N VAL A 380 16.28 -2.33 -8.57
CA VAL A 380 15.54 -2.48 -7.32
C VAL A 380 16.02 -1.38 -6.36
N ASN A 381 15.11 -0.53 -5.90
CA ASN A 381 15.41 0.53 -4.93
C ASN A 381 15.60 -0.03 -3.51
N ARG A 382 16.65 -0.83 -3.32
CA ARG A 382 17.12 -1.37 -2.03
C ARG A 382 18.61 -1.06 -1.87
N ARG A 383 18.89 0.01 -1.13
CA ARG A 383 20.24 0.50 -0.84
C ARG A 383 21.07 -0.56 -0.11
N ASN A 384 22.38 -0.53 -0.32
CA ASN A 384 23.34 -1.41 0.35
C ASN A 384 23.21 -2.91 0.00
N ILE A 385 22.43 -3.24 -1.03
CA ILE A 385 22.24 -4.62 -1.50
C ILE A 385 22.56 -4.66 -3.00
N PRO A 386 23.51 -5.52 -3.45
CA PRO A 386 23.92 -5.58 -4.86
C PRO A 386 22.93 -6.37 -5.72
N LEU A 387 21.69 -5.87 -5.79
CA LEU A 387 20.60 -6.37 -6.62
C LEU A 387 20.67 -5.80 -8.04
N ASN A 388 21.18 -4.59 -8.22
CA ASN A 388 21.03 -3.90 -9.50
C ASN A 388 22.00 -4.44 -10.55
N PHE A 389 21.48 -4.71 -11.75
CA PHE A 389 22.26 -5.17 -12.90
C PHE A 389 22.40 -4.06 -13.93
N LEU A 390 23.64 -3.78 -14.30
CA LEU A 390 24.02 -2.82 -15.32
C LEU A 390 24.71 -3.56 -16.47
N ASN A 391 24.57 -3.05 -17.68
CA ASN A 391 25.13 -3.67 -18.86
C ASN A 391 25.91 -2.63 -19.65
N ASP A 392 27.02 -3.04 -20.23
CA ASP A 392 27.55 -2.41 -21.44
C ASP A 392 27.38 -3.37 -22.63
N ASN A 393 27.87 -2.99 -23.80
CA ASN A 393 27.78 -3.82 -25.01
C ASN A 393 28.47 -5.20 -24.93
N LYS A 394 29.29 -5.45 -23.90
CA LYS A 394 30.12 -6.67 -23.75
C LYS A 394 29.75 -7.49 -22.52
N ASN A 395 29.47 -6.83 -21.40
CA ASN A 395 29.39 -7.44 -20.08
C ASN A 395 28.20 -6.93 -19.27
N ILE A 396 27.82 -7.73 -18.29
CA ILE A 396 26.90 -7.34 -17.21
C ILE A 396 27.67 -7.17 -15.89
N TYR A 397 27.20 -6.26 -15.06
CA TYR A 397 27.80 -5.86 -13.80
C TYR A 397 26.74 -5.79 -12.70
N LYS A 398 27.13 -6.13 -11.47
CA LYS A 398 26.36 -5.77 -10.27
C LYS A 398 26.77 -4.37 -9.81
N LEU A 399 25.80 -3.49 -9.55
CA LEU A 399 26.07 -2.24 -8.83
C LEU A 399 26.31 -2.56 -7.35
N ILE A 400 27.35 -1.97 -6.78
CA ILE A 400 27.61 -2.02 -5.33
C ILE A 400 27.64 -0.56 -4.86
N ASP A 401 26.56 -0.15 -4.23
CA ASP A 401 26.46 1.12 -3.53
C ASP A 401 26.61 0.92 -2.02
N ILE A 402 27.13 1.95 -1.37
CA ILE A 402 27.19 2.04 0.09
C ILE A 402 26.66 3.40 0.48
N PHE A 403 25.44 3.39 0.99
CA PHE A 403 24.76 4.50 1.63
C PHE A 403 24.92 4.40 3.14
N ASP A 404 25.11 5.56 3.75
CA ASP A 404 25.03 5.72 5.19
C ASP A 404 23.57 5.63 5.65
N GLU A 405 23.27 4.74 6.59
CA GLU A 405 21.89 4.44 6.99
C GLU A 405 21.25 5.59 7.80
N GLU A 406 22.05 6.38 8.53
CA GLU A 406 21.54 7.47 9.35
C GLU A 406 21.21 8.72 8.55
N THR A 407 22.02 8.98 7.52
CA THR A 407 21.98 10.20 6.71
C THR A 407 21.43 9.98 5.31
N GLY A 408 21.42 8.73 4.82
CA GLY A 408 21.07 8.41 3.44
C GLY A 408 22.12 8.83 2.40
N GLU A 409 23.29 9.32 2.80
CA GLU A 409 24.33 9.77 1.88
C GLU A 409 25.03 8.60 1.16
N LEU A 410 25.20 8.69 -0.16
CA LEU A 410 26.05 7.76 -0.92
C LEU A 410 27.54 7.97 -0.59
N LYS A 411 28.11 7.08 0.22
CA LYS A 411 29.53 7.07 0.62
C LYS A 411 30.44 6.52 -0.45
N SER A 412 30.03 5.46 -1.14
CA SER A 412 30.81 4.90 -2.25
C SER A 412 29.93 4.15 -3.24
N VAL A 413 30.39 4.08 -4.49
CA VAL A 413 29.77 3.26 -5.52
C VAL A 413 30.85 2.62 -6.39
N LYS A 414 30.62 1.38 -6.80
CA LYS A 414 31.44 0.67 -7.78
C LYS A 414 30.59 -0.34 -8.52
N THR A 415 31.16 -0.94 -9.56
CA THR A 415 30.55 -2.07 -10.26
C THR A 415 31.39 -3.33 -10.07
N ALA A 416 30.73 -4.49 -10.09
CA ALA A 416 31.38 -5.80 -10.04
C ALA A 416 31.01 -6.60 -11.29
N LEU A 417 32.01 -6.92 -12.11
CA LEU A 417 31.83 -7.73 -13.31
C LEU A 417 31.27 -9.13 -12.98
N VAL A 418 30.17 -9.50 -13.61
CA VAL A 418 29.58 -10.84 -13.48
C VAL A 418 30.25 -11.77 -14.48
N LYS A 419 31.14 -12.64 -13.98
CA LYS A 419 31.94 -13.55 -14.82
C LYS A 419 31.19 -14.81 -15.25
N ARG A 420 30.21 -15.24 -14.45
CA ARG A 420 29.41 -16.45 -14.67
C ARG A 420 27.97 -16.21 -14.19
N PRO A 421 26.97 -16.74 -14.91
CA PRO A 421 27.05 -17.39 -16.21
C PRO A 421 27.49 -16.40 -17.31
N LYS A 422 27.94 -16.92 -18.46
CA LYS A 422 28.12 -16.07 -19.64
C LYS A 422 26.74 -15.73 -20.20
N VAL A 423 26.49 -14.46 -20.44
CA VAL A 423 25.22 -13.96 -20.99
C VAL A 423 25.48 -13.15 -22.25
N ASP A 424 24.47 -13.05 -23.12
CA ASP A 424 24.48 -12.04 -24.18
C ASP A 424 24.03 -10.69 -23.60
N SER A 425 25.00 -9.84 -23.23
CA SER A 425 24.75 -8.56 -22.53
C SER A 425 23.77 -7.63 -23.26
N LYS A 426 23.81 -7.64 -24.60
CA LYS A 426 22.97 -6.76 -25.44
C LYS A 426 21.49 -7.10 -25.36
N THR A 427 21.18 -8.39 -25.19
CA THR A 427 19.79 -8.89 -25.14
C THR A 427 19.37 -9.31 -23.75
N PHE A 428 20.22 -9.11 -22.74
CA PHE A 428 19.92 -9.43 -21.36
C PHE A 428 18.88 -8.46 -20.78
N GLU A 429 17.80 -9.03 -20.25
CA GLU A 429 16.66 -8.30 -19.73
C GLU A 429 15.93 -9.06 -18.62
N ILE A 430 15.19 -8.34 -17.79
CA ILE A 430 14.21 -8.92 -16.87
C ILE A 430 13.04 -9.49 -17.68
N PHE A 431 12.54 -10.65 -17.26
CA PHE A 431 11.44 -11.35 -17.92
C PHE A 431 10.26 -11.65 -16.98
N SER A 432 10.21 -11.04 -15.79
CA SER A 432 9.13 -11.26 -14.82
C SER A 432 8.89 -10.02 -13.96
N TYR A 433 7.64 -9.83 -13.52
CA TYR A 433 7.26 -8.86 -12.49
C TYR A 433 7.99 -9.07 -11.15
N SER A 434 8.41 -10.31 -10.86
CA SER A 434 9.19 -10.65 -9.65
C SER A 434 10.64 -10.16 -9.67
N GLU A 435 11.13 -9.67 -10.82
CA GLU A 435 12.50 -9.18 -11.04
C GLU A 435 13.64 -10.16 -10.72
N ASN A 436 13.33 -11.44 -10.47
CA ASN A 436 14.28 -12.51 -10.17
C ASN A 436 14.62 -13.37 -11.41
N TYR A 437 13.83 -13.27 -12.48
CA TYR A 437 14.01 -14.02 -13.72
C TYR A 437 14.49 -13.11 -14.84
N PHE A 438 15.54 -13.57 -15.54
CA PHE A 438 16.15 -12.87 -16.64
C PHE A 438 16.18 -13.76 -17.88
N ARG A 439 16.31 -13.15 -19.05
CA ARG A 439 16.61 -13.87 -20.28
C ARG A 439 17.58 -13.08 -21.13
N ASP A 440 18.27 -13.79 -22.00
CA ASP A 440 18.91 -13.20 -23.17
C ASP A 440 18.35 -13.85 -24.43
N LYS A 441 18.93 -13.59 -25.60
CA LYS A 441 18.47 -14.21 -26.86
C LYS A 441 18.58 -15.75 -26.88
N ASN A 442 19.37 -16.35 -25.99
CA ASN A 442 19.69 -17.77 -25.99
C ASN A 442 19.11 -18.53 -24.80
N ASN A 443 19.10 -17.95 -23.59
CA ASN A 443 18.84 -18.67 -22.35
C ASN A 443 17.93 -17.88 -21.39
N VAL A 444 17.46 -18.58 -20.35
CA VAL A 444 16.76 -18.03 -19.19
C VAL A 444 17.64 -18.21 -17.94
N TYR A 445 17.58 -17.25 -17.04
CA TYR A 445 18.39 -17.18 -15.82
C TYR A 445 17.52 -16.85 -14.61
N TYR A 446 18.01 -17.23 -13.44
CA TYR A 446 17.42 -16.92 -12.15
C TYR A 446 18.46 -16.28 -11.24
N GLU A 447 18.05 -15.30 -10.44
CA GLU A 447 18.86 -14.70 -9.39
C GLU A 447 17.97 -14.25 -8.23
N ASN A 448 18.48 -14.39 -7.01
CA ASN A 448 17.86 -13.84 -5.82
C ASN A 448 18.92 -13.48 -4.78
N GLU A 449 19.39 -12.23 -4.80
CA GLU A 449 20.42 -11.75 -3.85
C GLU A 449 19.91 -11.74 -2.39
N LEU A 450 18.60 -11.61 -2.15
CA LEU A 450 18.03 -11.62 -0.79
C LEU A 450 18.31 -12.96 -0.09
N TYR A 451 18.19 -14.06 -0.84
CA TYR A 451 18.51 -15.41 -0.37
C TYR A 451 19.91 -15.87 -0.76
N LYS A 452 20.78 -14.97 -1.23
CA LYS A 452 22.16 -15.25 -1.65
C LYS A 452 22.26 -16.30 -2.76
N MET A 453 21.25 -16.37 -3.62
CA MET A 453 21.23 -17.18 -4.83
C MET A 453 21.78 -16.34 -5.98
N GLY A 454 23.07 -16.48 -6.26
CA GLY A 454 23.71 -15.77 -7.36
C GLY A 454 23.08 -16.10 -8.72
N LEU A 455 23.26 -15.18 -9.69
CA LEU A 455 22.75 -15.36 -11.05
C LEU A 455 23.21 -16.72 -11.61
N LYS A 456 22.27 -17.52 -12.07
CA LYS A 456 22.53 -18.83 -12.69
C LYS A 456 21.65 -19.06 -13.89
N LYS A 457 22.17 -19.84 -14.84
CA LYS A 457 21.38 -20.33 -15.98
C LYS A 457 20.40 -21.40 -15.49
N ILE A 458 19.16 -21.33 -15.96
CA ILE A 458 18.16 -22.38 -15.69
C ILE A 458 18.41 -23.51 -16.69
N GLU A 459 19.07 -24.57 -16.22
CA GLU A 459 19.49 -25.67 -17.09
C GLU A 459 18.28 -26.47 -17.60
N GLY A 460 18.25 -26.70 -18.92
CA GLY A 460 17.16 -27.41 -19.60
C GLY A 460 15.92 -26.56 -19.90
N ALA A 461 15.93 -25.26 -19.60
CA ALA A 461 14.82 -24.35 -19.91
C ALA A 461 14.58 -24.20 -21.41
N ASP A 462 13.34 -24.45 -21.83
CA ASP A 462 12.87 -24.02 -23.15
C ASP A 462 12.50 -22.54 -23.07
N ARG A 463 13.41 -21.69 -23.57
CA ARG A 463 13.28 -20.23 -23.53
C ARG A 463 11.96 -19.72 -24.12
N ASN A 464 11.45 -20.34 -25.19
CA ASN A 464 10.32 -19.82 -25.94
C ASN A 464 8.97 -20.15 -25.29
N SER A 465 8.92 -21.18 -24.45
CA SER A 465 7.71 -21.59 -23.72
C SER A 465 7.81 -21.33 -22.21
N PHE A 466 8.83 -20.59 -21.76
CA PHE A 466 9.06 -20.32 -20.35
C PHE A 466 8.01 -19.35 -19.78
N GLU A 467 7.39 -19.72 -18.67
CA GLU A 467 6.34 -18.99 -17.96
C GLU A 467 6.72 -18.89 -16.49
N VAL A 468 6.71 -17.68 -15.94
CA VAL A 468 6.94 -17.46 -14.50
C VAL A 468 5.60 -17.49 -13.78
N LEU A 469 5.48 -18.36 -12.78
CA LEU A 469 4.25 -18.55 -12.01
C LEU A 469 4.23 -17.64 -10.79
N ASN A 470 5.38 -17.49 -10.12
CA ASN A 470 5.64 -16.56 -9.02
C ASN A 470 7.16 -16.45 -8.78
N ASP A 471 7.57 -15.76 -7.71
CA ASP A 471 8.98 -15.53 -7.34
C ASP A 471 9.82 -16.81 -7.20
N GLU A 472 9.18 -17.94 -6.87
CA GLU A 472 9.82 -19.21 -6.58
C GLU A 472 9.62 -20.25 -7.68
N PHE A 473 8.46 -20.24 -8.34
CA PHE A 473 8.07 -21.26 -9.31
C PHE A 473 7.97 -20.71 -10.73
N SER A 474 8.46 -21.50 -11.66
CA SER A 474 8.29 -21.27 -13.09
C SER A 474 8.09 -22.60 -13.82
N LYS A 475 7.70 -22.56 -15.08
CA LYS A 475 7.58 -23.75 -15.91
C LYS A 475 7.93 -23.43 -17.36
N ASP A 476 8.17 -24.47 -18.14
CA ASP A 476 8.10 -24.42 -19.60
C ASP A 476 7.21 -25.56 -20.11
N LYS A 477 7.15 -25.77 -21.43
CA LYS A 477 6.33 -26.84 -22.00
C LYS A 477 6.72 -28.26 -21.54
N ASN A 478 7.92 -28.45 -21.01
CA ASN A 478 8.51 -29.74 -20.65
C ASN A 478 8.71 -29.92 -19.13
N ASN A 479 8.95 -28.84 -18.38
CA ASN A 479 9.48 -28.90 -17.03
C ASN A 479 8.83 -27.86 -16.10
N VAL A 480 8.84 -28.14 -14.81
CA VAL A 480 8.57 -27.17 -13.73
C VAL A 480 9.88 -26.88 -12.99
N TYR A 481 10.06 -25.66 -12.53
CA TYR A 481 11.27 -25.21 -11.83
C TYR A 481 10.92 -24.55 -10.50
N TYR A 482 11.82 -24.74 -9.52
CA TYR A 482 11.80 -24.08 -8.21
C TYR A 482 13.14 -23.36 -8.00
N TYR A 483 13.10 -22.04 -7.79
CA TYR A 483 14.27 -21.15 -7.75
C TYR A 483 15.27 -21.41 -8.91
N GLY A 484 14.72 -21.59 -10.12
CA GLY A 484 15.50 -21.89 -11.32
C GLY A 484 16.11 -23.31 -11.40
N ASN A 485 15.76 -24.21 -10.48
CA ASN A 485 16.18 -25.62 -10.51
C ASN A 485 15.03 -26.51 -10.98
N LYS A 486 15.31 -27.44 -11.92
CA LYS A 486 14.29 -28.37 -12.44
C LYS A 486 13.71 -29.25 -11.33
N MET A 487 12.38 -29.25 -11.19
CA MET A 487 11.65 -30.14 -10.29
C MET A 487 11.55 -31.54 -10.89
N LYS A 488 12.12 -32.53 -10.21
CA LYS A 488 12.17 -33.92 -10.73
C LYS A 488 10.79 -34.57 -10.65
N GLY A 489 10.36 -35.20 -11.75
CA GLY A 489 9.13 -35.99 -11.80
C GLY A 489 7.83 -35.18 -11.87
N ILE A 490 7.90 -33.85 -12.00
CA ILE A 490 6.73 -32.98 -12.05
C ILE A 490 6.44 -32.56 -13.49
N SER A 491 5.23 -32.86 -13.95
CA SER A 491 4.73 -32.43 -15.24
C SER A 491 4.19 -30.99 -15.17
N PRO A 492 4.48 -30.12 -16.15
CA PRO A 492 3.88 -28.78 -16.22
C PRO A 492 2.41 -28.82 -16.66
N VAL A 493 1.92 -29.95 -17.18
CA VAL A 493 0.56 -30.08 -17.71
C VAL A 493 -0.45 -30.15 -16.58
N GLY A 494 -1.42 -29.23 -16.58
CA GLY A 494 -2.46 -29.14 -15.55
C GLY A 494 -1.95 -28.69 -14.18
N LEU A 495 -0.78 -28.00 -14.13
CA LEU A 495 -0.21 -27.49 -12.89
C LEU A 495 -1.09 -26.39 -12.29
N GLU A 496 -1.60 -26.61 -11.08
CA GLU A 496 -2.41 -25.65 -10.31
C GLU A 496 -2.06 -25.74 -8.82
N PHE A 497 -1.76 -24.61 -8.19
CA PHE A 497 -1.61 -24.53 -6.74
C PHE A 497 -2.98 -24.41 -6.10
N VAL A 498 -3.33 -25.38 -5.26
CA VAL A 498 -4.65 -25.50 -4.61
C VAL A 498 -4.70 -24.68 -3.33
N ASP A 499 -3.60 -24.65 -2.59
CA ASP A 499 -3.39 -23.69 -1.51
C ASP A 499 -1.90 -23.34 -1.43
N SER A 500 -1.63 -22.10 -1.06
CA SER A 500 -0.28 -21.57 -0.92
C SER A 500 0.00 -21.19 0.53
N ASN A 501 1.09 -21.76 1.05
CA ASN A 501 1.86 -21.24 2.17
C ASN A 501 1.34 -21.55 3.59
N PHE A 502 1.25 -22.82 3.96
CA PHE A 502 1.29 -23.16 5.39
C PHE A 502 2.71 -22.96 5.91
N LYS A 503 2.89 -22.20 7.00
CA LYS A 503 4.22 -21.85 7.50
C LYS A 503 4.45 -22.38 8.90
N ASN A 504 5.64 -22.92 9.16
CA ASN A 504 6.13 -23.19 10.51
C ASN A 504 7.64 -22.92 10.57
N GLY A 505 8.02 -21.82 11.21
CA GLY A 505 9.37 -21.29 11.10
C GLY A 505 9.72 -20.97 9.64
N GLU A 506 10.83 -21.53 9.15
CA GLU A 506 11.27 -21.36 7.76
C GLU A 506 10.65 -22.38 6.80
N ASP A 507 10.00 -23.44 7.31
CA ASP A 507 9.40 -24.47 6.48
C ASP A 507 8.04 -24.01 5.95
N ILE A 508 7.81 -24.28 4.68
CA ILE A 508 6.55 -23.99 3.99
C ILE A 508 5.99 -25.29 3.41
N ILE A 509 4.73 -25.60 3.72
CA ILE A 509 3.97 -26.65 3.03
C ILE A 509 2.97 -26.00 2.08
N SER A 510 2.94 -26.48 0.86
CA SER A 510 1.98 -26.08 -0.17
C SER A 510 1.40 -27.33 -0.84
N PHE A 511 0.19 -27.19 -1.40
CA PHE A 511 -0.49 -28.27 -2.10
C PHE A 511 -0.76 -27.85 -3.54
N PHE A 512 -0.38 -28.70 -4.48
CA PHE A 512 -0.60 -28.45 -5.90
C PHE A 512 -1.03 -29.74 -6.60
N LYS A 513 -1.62 -29.60 -7.77
CA LYS A 513 -1.98 -30.72 -8.64
C LYS A 513 -1.40 -30.53 -10.02
N THR A 514 -1.13 -31.64 -10.69
CA THR A 514 -0.94 -31.73 -12.13
C THR A 514 -2.16 -32.42 -12.75
N LYS A 515 -2.18 -32.62 -14.06
CA LYS A 515 -3.25 -33.37 -14.74
C LYS A 515 -3.54 -34.74 -14.10
N ASP A 516 -2.50 -35.41 -13.58
CA ASP A 516 -2.59 -36.83 -13.20
C ASP A 516 -2.45 -37.08 -11.69
N LYS A 517 -2.01 -36.09 -10.90
CA LYS A 517 -1.70 -36.32 -9.48
C LYS A 517 -1.80 -35.05 -8.62
N VAL A 518 -2.11 -35.24 -7.35
CA VAL A 518 -2.01 -34.21 -6.29
C VAL A 518 -0.72 -34.42 -5.51
N TYR A 519 -0.06 -33.34 -5.09
CA TYR A 519 1.21 -33.35 -4.38
C TYR A 519 1.17 -32.45 -3.15
N ALA A 520 1.84 -32.91 -2.08
CA ALA A 520 2.34 -32.03 -1.03
C ALA A 520 3.76 -31.62 -1.38
N LEU A 521 4.06 -30.34 -1.19
CA LEU A 521 5.37 -29.75 -1.40
C LEU A 521 5.85 -29.14 -0.10
N LYS A 522 6.98 -29.60 0.40
CA LYS A 522 7.73 -28.94 1.46
C LYS A 522 8.88 -28.17 0.87
N THR A 523 8.91 -26.87 1.11
CA THR A 523 10.03 -25.98 0.81
C THR A 523 10.54 -25.33 2.09
N ARG A 524 11.67 -24.63 1.98
CA ARG A 524 12.21 -23.81 3.07
C ARG A 524 12.61 -22.45 2.52
N ILE A 525 12.21 -21.40 3.22
CA ILE A 525 12.43 -20.00 2.80
C ILE A 525 13.92 -19.79 2.47
N GLY A 526 14.18 -19.31 1.25
CA GLY A 526 15.53 -19.02 0.79
C GLY A 526 16.45 -20.22 0.63
N LYS A 527 15.90 -21.45 0.54
CA LYS A 527 16.66 -22.66 0.25
C LYS A 527 16.17 -23.29 -1.04
N GLU A 528 17.11 -23.72 -1.87
CA GLU A 528 16.82 -24.43 -3.12
C GLU A 528 16.36 -25.88 -2.92
N ALA A 529 16.29 -26.34 -1.67
CA ALA A 529 15.88 -27.68 -1.31
C ALA A 529 14.35 -27.75 -1.18
N TYR A 530 13.79 -28.84 -1.69
CA TYR A 530 12.38 -29.17 -1.57
C TYR A 530 12.20 -30.68 -1.37
N GLU A 531 11.08 -31.06 -0.77
CA GLU A 531 10.59 -32.43 -0.68
C GLU A 531 9.17 -32.47 -1.28
N ILE A 532 8.91 -33.45 -2.14
CA ILE A 532 7.61 -33.63 -2.78
C ILE A 532 7.09 -35.01 -2.47
N VAL A 533 5.82 -35.07 -2.07
CA VAL A 533 5.13 -36.31 -1.76
C VAL A 533 3.86 -36.40 -2.62
N PRO A 534 3.73 -37.42 -3.49
CA PRO A 534 2.49 -37.65 -4.21
C PRO A 534 1.40 -38.13 -3.26
N LEU A 535 0.20 -37.60 -3.44
CA LEU A 535 -0.97 -37.85 -2.60
C LEU A 535 -2.04 -38.62 -3.37
N ASN A 536 -2.78 -39.46 -2.66
CA ASN A 536 -3.83 -40.28 -3.25
C ASN A 536 -5.21 -39.59 -3.16
N PHE A 537 -5.34 -38.44 -3.83
CA PHE A 537 -6.59 -37.70 -3.95
C PHE A 537 -7.14 -37.77 -5.37
N ASP A 538 -8.46 -37.61 -5.50
CA ASP A 538 -9.08 -37.39 -6.81
C ASP A 538 -8.72 -35.99 -7.34
N VAL A 539 -7.90 -35.94 -8.39
CA VAL A 539 -7.33 -34.71 -8.95
C VAL A 539 -8.40 -33.69 -9.36
N ILE A 540 -9.52 -34.16 -9.91
CA ILE A 540 -10.57 -33.32 -10.47
C ILE A 540 -11.33 -32.59 -9.36
N SER A 541 -11.63 -33.29 -8.26
CA SER A 541 -12.43 -32.76 -7.15
C SER A 541 -11.60 -32.19 -6.00
N PHE A 542 -10.28 -32.41 -5.98
CA PHE A 542 -9.41 -31.91 -4.92
C PHE A 542 -9.35 -30.38 -4.91
N LYS A 543 -9.72 -29.79 -3.77
CA LYS A 543 -9.73 -28.36 -3.50
C LYS A 543 -9.50 -28.06 -2.02
N ASP A 544 -9.13 -26.81 -1.73
CA ASP A 544 -9.21 -26.26 -0.39
C ASP A 544 -10.68 -26.05 0.02
N SER A 545 -11.01 -26.23 1.29
CA SER A 545 -12.36 -26.01 1.84
C SER A 545 -12.57 -24.57 2.32
N ASN A 546 -11.76 -23.63 1.81
CA ASN A 546 -11.45 -22.29 2.32
C ASN A 546 -12.59 -21.57 3.08
N ALA A 547 -12.26 -21.02 4.25
CA ALA A 547 -13.15 -20.21 5.08
C ALA A 547 -13.41 -18.84 4.44
N ASP A 548 -14.49 -18.19 4.88
CA ASP A 548 -14.85 -16.80 4.58
C ASP A 548 -13.84 -15.74 5.08
N TYR A 549 -12.59 -16.09 5.44
CA TYR A 549 -11.67 -15.13 6.09
C TYR A 549 -10.19 -15.26 5.67
N PRO A 550 -9.53 -14.17 5.25
CA PRO A 550 -8.12 -14.13 4.88
C PRO A 550 -7.14 -13.76 6.01
N TYR A 551 -7.61 -13.51 7.24
CA TYR A 551 -6.73 -13.20 8.38
C TYR A 551 -6.31 -14.45 9.15
N GLY A 552 -5.00 -14.73 9.17
CA GLY A 552 -4.40 -15.71 10.07
C GLY A 552 -3.26 -16.51 9.44
N SER A 553 -2.17 -16.67 10.17
CA SER A 553 -1.08 -17.59 9.85
C SER A 553 -1.64 -18.98 9.54
N LYS A 554 -1.48 -19.45 8.30
CA LYS A 554 -1.89 -20.78 7.85
C LYS A 554 -1.06 -21.86 8.55
N PHE A 555 -1.38 -22.17 9.80
CA PHE A 555 -0.82 -23.35 10.48
C PHE A 555 -1.69 -24.60 10.23
N GLU A 556 -2.97 -24.41 9.90
CA GLU A 556 -3.94 -25.49 9.77
C GLU A 556 -5.01 -25.14 8.73
N GLY A 557 -5.64 -26.15 8.14
CA GLY A 557 -6.67 -25.95 7.11
C GLY A 557 -7.40 -27.24 6.72
N TYR A 558 -8.49 -27.10 5.98
CA TYR A 558 -9.28 -28.22 5.47
C TYR A 558 -9.22 -28.31 3.95
N PHE A 559 -9.19 -29.54 3.46
CA PHE A 559 -9.18 -29.89 2.04
C PHE A 559 -10.26 -30.93 1.79
N GLN A 560 -10.75 -30.99 0.56
CA GLN A 560 -11.76 -31.97 0.20
C GLN A 560 -11.56 -32.49 -1.22
N ASP A 561 -11.94 -33.74 -1.41
CA ASP A 561 -12.16 -34.35 -2.72
C ASP A 561 -13.51 -35.08 -2.70
N LYS A 562 -13.84 -35.80 -3.77
CA LYS A 562 -15.09 -36.58 -3.84
C LYS A 562 -15.20 -37.68 -2.77
N ASN A 563 -14.10 -38.08 -2.16
CA ASN A 563 -14.03 -39.18 -1.19
C ASN A 563 -14.15 -38.70 0.26
N GLY A 564 -14.00 -37.40 0.54
CA GLY A 564 -14.18 -36.89 1.89
C GLY A 564 -13.59 -35.50 2.14
N VAL A 565 -13.58 -35.13 3.42
CA VAL A 565 -12.94 -33.93 3.96
C VAL A 565 -11.75 -34.35 4.80
N TYR A 566 -10.67 -33.58 4.71
CA TYR A 566 -9.37 -33.87 5.29
C TYR A 566 -8.84 -32.62 5.97
N TYR A 567 -8.27 -32.79 7.15
CA TYR A 567 -7.71 -31.72 7.94
C TYR A 567 -6.17 -31.81 7.93
N PHE A 568 -5.54 -30.68 7.65
CA PHE A 568 -4.11 -30.47 7.69
C PHE A 568 -3.75 -29.61 8.91
N ASP A 569 -2.72 -30.02 9.64
CA ASP A 569 -2.19 -29.31 10.79
C ASP A 569 -0.67 -29.39 10.77
N MET A 570 -0.04 -28.27 10.45
CA MET A 570 1.42 -28.15 10.37
C MET A 570 2.09 -28.42 11.71
N SER A 571 1.43 -28.13 12.84
CA SER A 571 2.01 -28.31 14.18
C SER A 571 2.20 -29.79 14.53
N LYS A 572 1.49 -30.69 13.84
CA LYS A 572 1.56 -32.14 14.03
C LYS A 572 2.41 -32.85 12.97
N LEU A 573 3.02 -32.09 12.06
CA LEU A 573 3.76 -32.66 10.94
C LEU A 573 5.24 -32.84 11.30
N ASP A 574 5.61 -34.03 11.80
CA ASP A 574 7.01 -34.38 12.06
C ASP A 574 7.79 -34.68 10.77
N LYS A 575 7.15 -35.41 9.84
CA LYS A 575 7.73 -35.81 8.55
C LYS A 575 6.69 -35.82 7.45
N LEU A 576 7.07 -35.36 6.26
CA LEU A 576 6.22 -35.39 5.08
C LEU A 576 6.13 -36.83 4.53
N THR A 577 5.00 -37.51 4.75
CA THR A 577 4.73 -38.84 4.17
C THR A 577 3.30 -38.93 3.67
N PRO A 578 2.99 -39.74 2.64
CA PRO A 578 1.65 -39.78 2.06
C PRO A 578 0.52 -40.06 3.07
N ASN A 579 0.82 -40.77 4.16
CA ASN A 579 -0.16 -41.25 5.13
C ASN A 579 -0.32 -40.36 6.37
N ASN A 580 0.61 -39.42 6.62
CA ASN A 580 0.62 -38.62 7.86
C ASN A 580 0.32 -37.13 7.63
N ILE A 581 0.13 -36.69 6.39
CA ILE A 581 -0.08 -35.27 6.09
C ILE A 581 -1.49 -34.83 6.48
N PHE A 582 -2.48 -35.68 6.23
CA PHE A 582 -3.88 -35.37 6.41
C PHE A 582 -4.54 -36.31 7.40
N SER A 583 -5.38 -35.75 8.25
CA SER A 583 -6.32 -36.51 9.07
C SER A 583 -7.70 -36.46 8.43
N LYS A 584 -8.30 -37.61 8.12
CA LYS A 584 -9.67 -37.66 7.59
C LYS A 584 -10.67 -37.18 8.64
N VAL A 585 -11.63 -36.35 8.24
CA VAL A 585 -12.73 -35.87 9.08
C VAL A 585 -13.90 -36.84 8.92
N GLU A 586 -14.02 -37.79 9.84
CA GLU A 586 -14.97 -38.89 9.71
C GLU A 586 -16.43 -38.42 9.77
N GLY A 587 -17.22 -38.85 8.78
CA GLY A 587 -18.64 -38.52 8.67
C GLY A 587 -18.95 -37.10 8.20
N ALA A 588 -17.96 -36.35 7.71
CA ALA A 588 -18.15 -35.01 7.15
C ALA A 588 -18.95 -35.04 5.84
N ASP A 589 -19.96 -34.17 5.74
CA ASP A 589 -20.71 -33.96 4.52
C ASP A 589 -19.98 -32.97 3.60
N THR A 590 -19.29 -33.49 2.59
CA THR A 590 -18.45 -32.70 1.66
C THR A 590 -19.20 -31.59 0.92
N SER A 591 -20.53 -31.72 0.77
CA SER A 591 -21.37 -30.77 0.04
C SER A 591 -21.74 -29.54 0.86
N SER A 592 -21.80 -29.68 2.18
CA SER A 592 -22.19 -28.62 3.12
C SER A 592 -21.07 -28.21 4.08
N PHE A 593 -19.88 -28.80 3.94
CA PHE A 593 -18.73 -28.50 4.78
C PHE A 593 -18.24 -27.06 4.56
N VAL A 594 -18.03 -26.36 5.67
CA VAL A 594 -17.55 -24.99 5.74
C VAL A 594 -16.45 -24.92 6.80
N GLN A 595 -15.25 -24.55 6.38
CA GLN A 595 -14.17 -24.21 7.30
C GLN A 595 -14.49 -22.89 8.03
N LEU A 596 -14.21 -22.84 9.33
CA LEU A 596 -14.25 -21.66 10.19
C LEU A 596 -12.82 -21.32 10.68
N MET A 597 -12.68 -20.36 11.60
CA MET A 597 -11.38 -19.98 12.18
C MET A 597 -10.89 -20.95 13.27
N PHE A 598 -9.61 -20.89 13.64
CA PHE A 598 -9.00 -21.60 14.78
C PHE A 598 -9.20 -23.13 14.75
N GLY A 599 -9.17 -23.69 13.53
CA GLY A 599 -9.32 -25.12 13.30
C GLY A 599 -10.74 -25.62 13.53
N TYR A 600 -11.73 -24.74 13.63
CA TYR A 600 -13.14 -25.13 13.66
C TYR A 600 -13.69 -25.27 12.24
N ALA A 601 -14.68 -26.14 12.08
CA ALA A 601 -15.45 -26.27 10.85
C ALA A 601 -16.84 -26.80 11.16
N LYS A 602 -17.75 -26.75 10.20
CA LYS A 602 -19.07 -27.36 10.32
C LYS A 602 -19.60 -27.85 9.00
N ASP A 603 -20.52 -28.80 9.05
CA ASP A 603 -21.40 -29.15 7.93
C ASP A 603 -22.86 -29.03 8.38
N LYS A 604 -23.82 -29.43 7.53
CA LYS A 604 -25.25 -29.34 7.86
C LYS A 604 -25.66 -30.17 9.09
N ASN A 605 -24.85 -31.16 9.49
CA ASN A 605 -25.17 -32.13 10.54
C ASN A 605 -24.28 -32.00 11.78
N LYS A 606 -23.03 -31.53 11.63
CA LYS A 606 -22.00 -31.62 12.68
C LYS A 606 -21.08 -30.40 12.72
N VAL A 607 -20.45 -30.21 13.87
CA VAL A 607 -19.36 -29.24 14.08
C VAL A 607 -18.09 -29.99 14.42
N TYR A 608 -16.96 -29.50 13.90
CA TYR A 608 -15.65 -30.12 14.03
C TYR A 608 -14.64 -29.14 14.64
N ARG A 609 -13.63 -29.71 15.31
CA ARG A 609 -12.36 -29.04 15.59
C ARG A 609 -11.23 -29.96 15.18
N GLY A 610 -10.41 -29.52 14.22
CA GLY A 610 -9.50 -30.39 13.50
C GLY A 610 -10.26 -31.54 12.83
N ASN A 611 -9.82 -32.77 13.04
CA ASN A 611 -10.49 -33.96 12.50
C ASN A 611 -11.56 -34.58 13.41
N GLN A 612 -11.89 -33.93 14.54
CA GLN A 612 -12.79 -34.50 15.55
C GLN A 612 -14.14 -33.76 15.58
N GLU A 613 -15.23 -34.52 15.77
CA GLU A 613 -16.56 -33.98 15.99
C GLU A 613 -16.70 -33.39 17.41
N ILE A 614 -17.29 -32.20 17.51
CA ILE A 614 -17.69 -31.59 18.78
C ILE A 614 -19.09 -32.09 19.15
N LYS A 615 -19.15 -33.18 19.91
CA LYS A 615 -20.42 -33.82 20.29
C LYS A 615 -21.35 -32.85 21.02
N GLY A 616 -22.60 -32.81 20.58
CA GLY A 616 -23.67 -31.97 21.14
C GLY A 616 -23.63 -30.50 20.71
N ALA A 617 -22.72 -30.14 19.81
CA ALA A 617 -22.75 -28.82 19.18
C ALA A 617 -23.89 -28.71 18.17
N ASP A 618 -24.51 -27.54 18.12
CA ASP A 618 -25.59 -27.24 17.17
C ASP A 618 -25.03 -26.56 15.91
N PRO A 619 -24.90 -27.26 14.77
CA PRO A 619 -24.22 -26.72 13.59
C PRO A 619 -24.90 -25.47 13.02
N GLU A 620 -26.22 -25.41 13.14
CA GLU A 620 -27.02 -24.29 12.64
C GLU A 620 -26.65 -22.98 13.36
N SER A 621 -26.59 -22.98 14.69
CA SER A 621 -26.26 -21.79 15.49
C SER A 621 -24.77 -21.61 15.82
N PHE A 622 -23.92 -22.59 15.49
CA PHE A 622 -22.48 -22.52 15.78
C PHE A 622 -21.81 -21.39 15.00
N LYS A 623 -21.14 -20.50 15.75
CA LYS A 623 -20.43 -19.34 15.20
C LYS A 623 -19.22 -18.93 16.04
N ILE A 624 -18.30 -18.23 15.38
CA ILE A 624 -17.15 -17.56 15.97
C ILE A 624 -17.44 -16.07 15.90
N ILE A 625 -17.40 -15.39 17.04
CA ILE A 625 -17.68 -13.97 17.17
C ILE A 625 -16.37 -13.28 17.56
N GLU A 626 -15.86 -12.44 16.67
CA GLU A 626 -14.73 -11.57 16.92
C GLU A 626 -15.23 -10.18 17.32
N THR A 627 -14.70 -9.65 18.41
CA THR A 627 -14.98 -8.29 18.91
C THR A 627 -13.64 -7.67 19.30
N SER A 628 -13.57 -6.34 19.39
CA SER A 628 -12.33 -5.64 19.76
C SER A 628 -11.71 -6.22 21.06
N GLY A 629 -10.65 -7.01 20.91
CA GLY A 629 -9.91 -7.66 21.99
C GLY A 629 -10.47 -9.01 22.49
N LYS A 630 -11.46 -9.61 21.82
CA LYS A 630 -12.08 -10.87 22.28
C LYS A 630 -12.67 -11.72 21.17
N VAL A 631 -12.33 -13.01 21.16
CA VAL A 631 -12.93 -14.05 20.32
C VAL A 631 -13.78 -15.01 21.16
N ILE A 632 -15.02 -15.23 20.75
CA ILE A 632 -15.96 -16.16 21.39
C ILE A 632 -16.41 -17.22 20.38
N VAL A 633 -16.17 -18.49 20.69
CA VAL A 633 -16.70 -19.63 19.94
C VAL A 633 -17.90 -20.18 20.70
N LYS A 634 -19.10 -20.16 20.10
CA LYS A 634 -20.34 -20.59 20.77
C LYS A 634 -21.37 -21.13 19.79
N ASP A 635 -22.35 -21.84 20.34
CA ASP A 635 -23.64 -22.09 19.70
C ASP A 635 -24.77 -21.58 20.61
N LYS A 636 -26.03 -21.94 20.29
CA LYS A 636 -27.20 -21.57 21.11
C LYS A 636 -27.22 -22.26 22.49
N ASN A 637 -26.51 -23.37 22.66
CA ASN A 637 -26.52 -24.19 23.86
C ASN A 637 -25.40 -23.80 24.84
N ARG A 638 -24.21 -23.45 24.35
CA ARG A 638 -23.03 -23.14 25.18
C ARG A 638 -21.93 -22.36 24.46
N ALA A 639 -20.99 -21.83 25.24
CA ALA A 639 -19.70 -21.35 24.76
C ALA A 639 -18.64 -22.47 24.82
N TYR A 640 -17.80 -22.55 23.78
CA TYR A 640 -16.74 -23.55 23.62
C TYR A 640 -15.35 -22.98 23.92
N ARG A 641 -15.13 -21.71 23.62
CA ARG A 641 -13.86 -21.03 23.81
C ARG A 641 -14.07 -19.54 23.94
N GLU A 642 -13.33 -18.92 24.84
CA GLU A 642 -13.20 -17.48 24.97
C GLU A 642 -11.70 -17.14 24.94
N ILE A 643 -11.28 -16.29 24.02
CA ILE A 643 -9.89 -15.80 23.91
C ILE A 643 -9.97 -14.30 24.16
N LYS A 644 -9.25 -13.81 25.18
CA LYS A 644 -8.98 -12.38 25.32
C LYS A 644 -7.67 -12.12 24.58
N GLU A 645 -7.68 -11.19 23.63
CA GLU A 645 -6.43 -10.71 23.06
C GLU A 645 -5.83 -9.74 24.10
N GLU A 646 -4.73 -10.15 24.72
CA GLU A 646 -3.86 -9.21 25.42
C GLU A 646 -3.14 -8.41 24.33
N PHE A 647 -3.54 -7.14 24.17
CA PHE A 647 -2.80 -6.15 23.40
C PHE A 647 -1.57 -5.69 24.18
#